data_AF-A0A8E0VMQ4-F1
#
_entry.id   AF-A0A8E0VMQ4-F1
#
_cell.length_a   1.000
_cell.length_b   1.000
_cell.length_c   1.000
_cell.angle_alpha   90.00
_cell.angle_beta   90.00
_cell.angle_gamma   90.00
#
_symmetry.space_group_name_H-M   'P 1'
#
loop_
_entity.id
_entity.type
_entity.pdbx_description
1 polymer ?
#
loop_
_entity_poly.entity_id
_entity_poly.type
_entity_poly.pdbx_seq_one_letter_code
_entity_poly.pdbx_strand_id
1 'polypeptide(L)'
;MRSAHVFGYDVKVLGMNDPWRGGDVAHSSGGGQKVNLLKQELENKWSEDILVLFVDSYDVLFLDTKENLLKAYDDLGAKVIFGAEDFCWPLQSLAEEYPIVKPGQKRFLNSGVFMGPASYLYEMVSASKIEDSDDDQLYYTKLFLNQDIRKKLEIALDHSSSIIQNLNGALNEVEVRFTEETGYLYNIKTNTKPVIAHGNGPVKVQFNSLSNYLAHSWTPTKGCQHCDETVIDMSKLEDYPVVQLSFFVETPTPFLDVFFDRIAELNYPKNLIHVTGHIGKSASSQMEVAKNFTDEYGSQYRSVTWLESSDESEGSARYRAMENCIAKDDCQFMFSIDGIVQLTNQDTLKHLVHTNRSAVAPMVTRREKLWSNFWGALSKTGYYARSDDYIEIVEGTKKGIWNVPFIRDVYLLSRNTVNLLMDRRLTSKKEADMEICRIAREKNVFMTVDNRYSFGYLVNAETYSTEHLHNDLWQLFDNPLDWEEQYIHKDYFSVVAPSVTMNDIQQPCPDVFWFPMMTEKFCRQLIEEMEHYGIWSDGKNNDPRLEGGYENVPTRDIHMRQVGWEEHWLHVLRKYVHPMQMKLFQGYDDKPWARMNFVVRYRPDEQPSLRPHHDASSYTLNIALNRPGIDYQGGGTRFVRYNCSLVQTKVGWVATFPGRVTHLHEGLETTKGIRYIFVTFVNP
;
A
#
# COMPACT_ATOMS: atom_id res chain seq x y z
N MET A 1 15.03 -5.79 23.93
CA MET A 1 14.16 -6.21 25.06
C MET A 1 13.31 -7.44 24.76
N ARG A 2 12.44 -7.44 23.72
CA ARG A 2 11.63 -8.62 23.37
C ARG A 2 12.45 -9.91 23.22
N SER A 3 13.50 -9.89 22.40
CA SER A 3 14.39 -11.05 22.21
C SER A 3 15.04 -11.54 23.51
N ALA A 4 15.46 -10.63 24.38
CA ALA A 4 16.01 -10.98 25.69
C ALA A 4 14.99 -11.74 26.55
N HIS A 5 13.73 -11.29 26.61
CA HIS A 5 12.66 -11.96 27.34
C HIS A 5 12.36 -13.35 26.75
N VAL A 6 12.24 -13.45 25.41
CA VAL A 6 11.98 -14.71 24.71
C VAL A 6 13.03 -15.78 25.05
N PHE A 7 14.29 -15.38 25.20
CA PHE A 7 15.40 -16.29 25.48
C PHE A 7 15.87 -16.33 26.95
N GLY A 8 15.10 -15.75 27.87
CA GLY A 8 15.33 -15.87 29.32
C GLY A 8 16.52 -15.07 29.86
N TYR A 9 16.86 -13.94 29.27
CA TYR A 9 17.92 -13.06 29.76
C TYR A 9 17.42 -12.05 30.80
N ASP A 10 18.19 -11.91 31.87
CA ASP A 10 18.00 -10.88 32.89
C ASP A 10 18.71 -9.59 32.44
N VAL A 11 17.94 -8.58 32.02
CA VAL A 11 18.49 -7.33 31.46
C VAL A 11 18.38 -6.19 32.46
N LYS A 12 19.50 -5.51 32.72
CA LYS A 12 19.53 -4.21 33.39
C LYS A 12 19.90 -3.11 32.40
N VAL A 13 19.00 -2.13 32.23
CA VAL A 13 19.24 -0.97 31.37
C VAL A 13 19.99 0.10 32.16
N LEU A 14 21.11 0.59 31.62
CA LEU A 14 21.89 1.68 32.18
C LEU A 14 21.61 2.97 31.40
N GLY A 15 21.55 4.11 32.09
CA GLY A 15 21.33 5.42 31.46
C GLY A 15 19.90 5.67 30.97
N MET A 16 18.91 4.88 31.40
CA MET A 16 17.51 5.12 31.05
C MET A 16 17.07 6.48 31.61
N ASN A 17 16.54 7.36 30.74
CA ASN A 17 16.17 8.75 31.02
C ASN A 17 17.34 9.71 31.28
N ASP A 18 18.59 9.24 31.24
CA ASP A 18 19.74 10.13 31.34
C ASP A 18 20.02 10.77 29.97
N PRO A 19 20.42 12.07 29.94
CA PRO A 19 20.83 12.70 28.69
C PRO A 19 22.05 11.99 28.10
N TRP A 20 21.97 11.68 26.80
CA TRP A 20 23.09 11.13 26.06
C TRP A 20 24.17 12.20 25.84
N ARG A 21 25.38 11.93 26.33
CA ARG A 21 26.59 12.77 26.24
C ARG A 21 27.69 12.11 25.42
N GLY A 22 27.45 10.90 24.90
CA GLY A 22 28.43 10.13 24.15
C GLY A 22 28.68 10.57 22.71
N GLY A 23 28.26 11.77 22.30
CA GLY A 23 28.44 12.27 20.93
C GLY A 23 27.47 11.67 19.90
N ASP A 24 27.64 12.01 18.63
CA ASP A 24 26.81 11.47 17.54
C ASP A 24 27.39 10.16 17.00
N VAL A 25 27.13 9.06 17.71
CA VAL A 25 27.66 7.72 17.38
C VAL A 25 27.12 7.13 16.07
N ALA A 26 26.12 7.76 15.45
CA ALA A 26 25.65 7.38 14.12
C ALA A 26 26.55 7.91 13.01
N HIS A 27 27.26 9.03 13.25
CA HIS A 27 28.06 9.73 12.24
C HIS A 27 29.54 9.86 12.59
N SER A 28 29.94 9.68 13.85
CA SER A 28 31.31 9.82 14.33
C SER A 28 31.64 8.88 15.48
N SER A 29 32.91 8.89 15.91
CA SER A 29 33.36 8.21 17.13
C SER A 29 32.70 8.76 18.40
N GLY A 30 32.58 7.94 19.43
CA GLY A 30 31.99 8.33 20.71
C GLY A 30 31.57 7.14 21.57
N GLY A 31 30.64 7.35 22.49
CA GLY A 31 30.06 6.28 23.31
C GLY A 31 30.76 6.01 24.64
N GLY A 32 31.79 6.77 25.02
CA GLY A 32 32.52 6.63 26.28
C GLY A 32 31.62 6.69 27.53
N GLN A 33 30.49 7.41 27.46
CA GLN A 33 29.46 7.42 28.51
C GLN A 33 29.00 5.99 28.87
N LYS A 34 28.91 5.07 27.90
CA LYS A 34 28.56 3.66 28.15
C LYS A 34 29.57 2.97 29.05
N VAL A 35 30.86 3.24 28.85
CA VAL A 35 31.96 2.69 29.67
C VAL A 35 31.88 3.22 31.09
N ASN A 36 31.62 4.53 31.25
CA ASN A 36 31.48 5.16 32.56
C ASN A 36 30.25 4.63 33.33
N LEU A 37 29.11 4.45 32.64
CA LEU A 37 27.91 3.85 33.23
C LEU A 37 28.14 2.38 33.63
N LEU A 38 28.81 1.60 32.79
CA LEU A 38 29.15 0.21 33.11
C LEU A 38 30.10 0.13 34.31
N LYS A 39 31.11 1.00 34.36
CA LYS A 39 32.03 1.09 35.50
C LYS A 39 31.31 1.36 36.81
N GLN A 40 30.38 2.32 36.80
CA GLN A 40 29.57 2.65 37.96
C GLN A 40 28.68 1.46 38.39
N GLU A 41 28.09 0.74 37.43
CA GLU A 41 27.24 -0.42 37.73
C GLU A 41 28.01 -1.60 38.34
N LEU A 42 29.27 -1.77 37.91
CA LEU A 42 30.15 -2.82 38.41
C LEU A 42 30.82 -2.46 39.73
N GLU A 43 30.78 -1.18 40.14
CA GLU A 43 31.26 -0.72 41.43
C GLU A 43 30.47 -1.44 42.53
N ASN A 44 31.16 -2.27 43.33
CA ASN A 44 30.62 -3.16 44.38
C ASN A 44 30.19 -4.58 43.96
N LYS A 45 30.32 -4.99 42.70
CA LYS A 45 30.01 -6.35 42.22
C LYS A 45 31.28 -7.15 41.85
N TRP A 46 32.06 -7.49 42.86
CA TRP A 46 33.41 -8.07 42.71
C TRP A 46 33.46 -9.60 42.66
N SER A 47 32.33 -10.30 42.61
CA SER A 47 32.36 -11.76 42.59
C SER A 47 32.68 -12.28 41.19
N GLU A 48 33.62 -13.22 41.11
CA GLU A 48 33.91 -14.00 39.89
C GLU A 48 32.75 -14.93 39.52
N ASP A 49 31.84 -15.23 40.47
CA ASP A 49 30.67 -16.08 40.22
C ASP A 49 29.59 -15.36 39.38
N ILE A 50 29.70 -14.04 39.22
CA ILE A 50 28.76 -13.24 38.44
C ILE A 50 29.35 -12.99 37.06
N LEU A 51 28.81 -13.67 36.06
CA LEU A 51 29.11 -13.41 34.66
C LEU A 51 28.24 -12.26 34.15
N VAL A 52 28.87 -11.26 33.54
CA VAL A 52 28.18 -10.09 32.97
C VAL A 52 28.37 -10.10 31.46
N LEU A 53 27.26 -9.91 30.74
CA LEU A 53 27.24 -9.65 29.31
C LEU A 53 26.85 -8.19 29.10
N PHE A 54 27.76 -7.41 28.51
CA PHE A 54 27.46 -6.09 27.99
C PHE A 54 27.03 -6.19 26.53
N VAL A 55 25.95 -5.48 26.18
CA VAL A 55 25.45 -5.35 24.81
C VAL A 55 25.01 -3.91 24.57
N ASP A 56 25.23 -3.41 23.35
CA ASP A 56 24.42 -2.33 22.80
C ASP A 56 22.94 -2.78 22.71
N SER A 57 22.00 -1.84 22.62
CA SER A 57 20.57 -2.18 22.74
C SER A 57 19.71 -1.79 21.55
N TYR A 58 20.11 -0.79 20.76
CA TYR A 58 19.29 -0.27 19.65
C TYR A 58 19.35 -1.16 18.41
N ASP A 59 20.43 -1.90 18.25
CA ASP A 59 20.76 -2.68 17.05
C ASP A 59 21.32 -4.07 17.40
N VAL A 60 20.89 -4.64 18.52
CA VAL A 60 21.28 -5.97 18.99
C VAL A 60 20.07 -6.87 19.21
N LEU A 61 20.21 -8.15 18.82
CA LEU A 61 19.24 -9.19 19.07
C LEU A 61 19.90 -10.42 19.70
N PHE A 62 19.27 -10.93 20.77
CA PHE A 62 19.50 -12.29 21.25
C PHE A 62 18.81 -13.28 20.31
N LEU A 63 19.51 -14.35 19.93
CA LEU A 63 19.05 -15.38 18.99
C LEU A 63 18.93 -16.77 19.62
N ASP A 64 19.45 -16.95 20.83
CA ASP A 64 19.41 -18.21 21.55
C ASP A 64 19.42 -18.00 23.07
N THR A 65 19.09 -19.06 23.81
CA THR A 65 18.93 -19.11 25.26
C THR A 65 20.20 -18.74 26.04
N LYS A 66 20.00 -18.25 27.27
CA LYS A 66 21.08 -17.97 28.23
C LYS A 66 21.97 -19.20 28.46
N GLU A 67 21.40 -20.41 28.48
CA GLU A 67 22.15 -21.67 28.65
C GLU A 67 23.09 -21.93 27.48
N ASN A 68 22.64 -21.70 26.25
CA ASN A 68 23.48 -21.85 25.06
C ASN A 68 24.57 -20.78 24.97
N LEU A 69 24.30 -19.55 25.45
CA LEU A 69 25.34 -18.54 25.61
C LEU A 69 26.44 -19.00 26.58
N LEU A 70 26.06 -19.50 27.75
CA LEU A 70 27.02 -19.97 28.77
C LEU A 70 27.88 -21.11 28.23
N LYS A 71 27.26 -22.07 27.54
CA LYS A 71 28.00 -23.17 26.90
C LYS A 71 29.01 -22.65 25.87
N ALA A 72 28.59 -21.73 25.00
CA ALA A 72 29.47 -21.18 23.98
C ALA A 72 30.62 -20.33 24.58
N TYR A 73 30.36 -19.64 25.69
CA TYR A 73 31.38 -18.93 26.48
C TYR A 73 32.41 -19.90 27.07
N ASP A 74 31.95 -20.99 27.69
CA ASP A 74 32.83 -22.03 28.25
C ASP A 74 33.68 -22.70 27.16
N ASP A 75 33.08 -22.98 25.99
CA ASP A 75 33.76 -23.63 24.84
C ASP A 75 34.90 -22.76 24.26
N LEU A 76 34.81 -21.42 24.35
CA LEU A 76 35.88 -20.52 23.91
C LEU A 76 37.08 -20.49 24.87
N GLY A 77 36.86 -20.80 26.16
CA GLY A 77 37.93 -20.98 27.15
C GLY A 77 38.69 -19.72 27.56
N ALA A 78 38.12 -18.53 27.40
CA ALA A 78 38.70 -17.25 27.80
C ALA A 78 37.84 -16.56 28.89
N LYS A 79 38.44 -15.68 29.69
CA LYS A 79 37.70 -14.98 30.78
C LYS A 79 36.93 -13.77 30.30
N VAL A 80 37.50 -13.00 29.37
CA VAL A 80 36.81 -11.84 28.79
C VAL A 80 36.75 -12.03 27.29
N ILE A 81 35.55 -12.03 26.73
CA ILE A 81 35.31 -12.30 25.31
C ILE A 81 34.63 -11.10 24.68
N PHE A 82 35.26 -10.55 23.65
CA PHE A 82 34.69 -9.50 22.80
C PHE A 82 34.20 -10.05 21.47
N GLY A 83 33.20 -9.40 20.88
CA GLY A 83 32.86 -9.60 19.48
C GLY A 83 34.04 -9.22 18.57
N ALA A 84 34.19 -9.94 17.46
CA ALA A 84 35.18 -9.64 16.44
C ALA A 84 34.52 -9.10 15.16
N GLU A 85 35.23 -8.25 14.41
CA GLU A 85 34.78 -7.69 13.13
C GLU A 85 35.91 -7.62 12.07
N ASP A 86 35.54 -7.27 10.84
CA ASP A 86 36.48 -7.17 9.70
C ASP A 86 37.26 -5.85 9.68
N PHE A 87 36.77 -4.81 10.34
CA PHE A 87 37.33 -3.46 10.25
C PHE A 87 38.10 -3.09 11.51
N CYS A 88 39.33 -2.63 11.35
CA CYS A 88 40.08 -1.99 12.43
C CYS A 88 39.63 -0.53 12.53
N TRP A 89 38.65 -0.28 13.41
CA TRP A 89 38.03 1.03 13.61
C TRP A 89 38.15 1.45 15.09
N PRO A 90 38.33 2.75 15.40
CA PRO A 90 38.41 3.88 14.47
C PRO A 90 39.79 4.12 13.87
N LEU A 91 40.87 3.60 14.48
CA LEU A 91 42.25 3.83 14.04
C LEU A 91 42.82 2.64 13.26
N GLN A 92 42.73 2.69 11.94
CA GLN A 92 43.21 1.63 11.04
C GLN A 92 44.72 1.34 11.20
N SER A 93 45.52 2.31 11.64
CA SER A 93 46.95 2.13 11.90
C SER A 93 47.26 1.09 12.97
N LEU A 94 46.31 0.78 13.87
CA LEU A 94 46.49 -0.22 14.91
C LEU A 94 46.37 -1.66 14.39
N ALA A 95 45.96 -1.86 13.12
CA ALA A 95 45.72 -3.18 12.56
C ALA A 95 46.96 -4.10 12.57
N GLU A 96 48.16 -3.54 12.50
CA GLU A 96 49.42 -4.29 12.53
C GLU A 96 49.74 -4.85 13.92
N GLU A 97 49.23 -4.23 14.98
CA GLU A 97 49.45 -4.64 16.38
C GLU A 97 48.55 -5.82 16.81
N TYR A 98 47.46 -6.05 16.08
CA TYR A 98 46.56 -7.16 16.35
C TYR A 98 47.23 -8.52 16.05
N PRO A 99 46.96 -9.58 16.84
CA PRO A 99 47.38 -10.94 16.49
C PRO A 99 46.87 -11.36 15.09
N ILE A 100 47.65 -12.21 14.42
CA ILE A 100 47.23 -12.81 13.14
C ILE A 100 46.23 -13.94 13.44
N VAL A 101 45.14 -13.98 12.67
CA VAL A 101 44.08 -14.98 12.78
C VAL A 101 44.06 -15.90 11.56
N LYS A 102 43.33 -17.01 11.63
CA LYS A 102 43.23 -17.94 10.49
C LYS A 102 42.46 -17.29 9.33
N PRO A 103 42.71 -17.73 8.08
CA PRO A 103 41.93 -17.27 6.94
C PRO A 103 40.43 -17.44 7.19
N GLY A 104 39.68 -16.37 6.91
CA GLY A 104 38.23 -16.33 7.05
C GLY A 104 37.71 -15.90 8.44
N GLN A 105 38.58 -15.85 9.45
CA GLN A 105 38.22 -15.32 10.78
C GLN A 105 38.27 -13.80 10.84
N LYS A 106 37.44 -13.23 11.71
CA LYS A 106 37.42 -11.79 12.04
C LYS A 106 38.59 -11.45 12.93
N ARG A 107 39.28 -10.33 12.68
CA ARG A 107 40.57 -10.03 13.34
C ARG A 107 40.47 -8.98 14.44
N PHE A 108 39.57 -8.02 14.30
CA PHE A 108 39.59 -6.79 15.10
C PHE A 108 38.47 -6.79 16.14
N LEU A 109 38.68 -6.07 17.25
CA LEU A 109 37.73 -5.98 18.35
C LEU A 109 36.55 -5.07 17.97
N ASN A 110 35.34 -5.47 18.38
CA ASN A 110 34.15 -4.63 18.42
C ASN A 110 33.65 -4.49 19.86
N SER A 111 33.36 -3.27 20.31
CA SER A 111 32.93 -3.00 21.70
C SER A 111 31.44 -3.17 21.96
N GLY A 112 30.63 -3.35 20.92
CA GLY A 112 29.17 -3.37 21.06
C GLY A 112 28.65 -4.59 21.81
N VAL A 113 29.42 -5.68 21.86
CA VAL A 113 29.08 -6.86 22.66
C VAL A 113 30.34 -7.50 23.26
N PHE A 114 30.34 -7.70 24.57
CA PHE A 114 31.39 -8.44 25.27
C PHE A 114 30.90 -9.02 26.60
N MET A 115 31.56 -10.05 27.09
CA MET A 115 31.20 -10.70 28.35
C MET A 115 32.40 -11.18 29.14
N GLY A 116 32.22 -11.29 30.46
CA GLY A 116 33.22 -11.84 31.37
C GLY A 116 32.79 -11.72 32.83
N PRO A 117 33.57 -12.27 33.79
CA PRO A 117 33.29 -12.12 35.21
C PRO A 117 33.25 -10.65 35.62
N ALA A 118 32.33 -10.29 36.52
CA ALA A 118 32.10 -8.91 36.93
C ALA A 118 33.37 -8.24 37.48
N SER A 119 34.20 -8.99 38.23
CA SER A 119 35.50 -8.52 38.73
C SER A 119 36.50 -8.20 37.61
N TYR A 120 36.58 -9.05 36.58
CA TYR A 120 37.47 -8.85 35.43
C TYR A 120 37.01 -7.68 34.58
N LEU A 121 35.69 -7.54 34.34
CA LEU A 121 35.14 -6.40 33.61
C LEU A 121 35.35 -5.10 34.38
N TYR A 122 35.16 -5.10 35.71
CA TYR A 122 35.42 -3.91 36.53
C TYR A 122 36.89 -3.49 36.45
N GLU A 123 37.81 -4.44 36.54
CA GLU A 123 39.25 -4.15 36.40
C GLU A 123 39.55 -3.55 35.01
N MET A 124 38.96 -4.11 33.95
CA MET A 124 39.10 -3.63 32.58
C MET A 124 38.61 -2.17 32.40
N VAL A 125 37.39 -1.87 32.83
CA VAL A 125 36.82 -0.51 32.71
C VAL A 125 37.39 0.49 33.72
N SER A 126 38.20 0.01 34.67
CA SER A 126 38.93 0.85 35.62
C SER A 126 40.38 1.09 35.24
N ALA A 127 40.90 0.41 34.21
CA ALA A 127 42.32 0.46 33.82
C ALA A 127 42.78 1.85 33.35
N SER A 128 41.90 2.62 32.71
CA SER A 128 42.16 4.02 32.36
C SER A 128 40.90 4.86 32.46
N LYS A 129 41.07 6.19 32.51
CA LYS A 129 39.93 7.14 32.44
C LYS A 129 39.49 7.31 30.99
N ILE A 130 38.20 7.61 30.81
CA ILE A 130 37.57 7.90 29.53
C ILE A 130 36.54 9.02 29.74
N GLU A 131 36.54 10.03 28.86
CA GLU A 131 35.50 11.06 28.88
C GLU A 131 34.22 10.54 28.22
N ASP A 132 33.06 11.11 28.58
CA ASP A 132 31.78 10.62 28.06
C ASP A 132 31.72 10.63 26.52
N SER A 133 32.35 11.62 25.87
CA SER A 133 32.38 11.78 24.42
C SER A 133 33.50 11.02 23.71
N ASP A 134 34.42 10.40 24.44
CA ASP A 134 35.50 9.61 23.84
C ASP A 134 34.95 8.32 23.21
N ASP A 135 35.76 7.69 22.36
CA ASP A 135 35.39 6.48 21.64
C ASP A 135 35.54 5.22 22.52
N ASP A 136 34.43 4.52 22.76
CA ASP A 136 34.41 3.29 23.56
C ASP A 136 35.19 2.16 22.87
N GLN A 137 35.05 2.00 21.54
CA GLN A 137 35.77 0.99 20.78
C GLN A 137 37.29 1.18 20.81
N LEU A 138 37.77 2.41 20.68
CA LEU A 138 39.20 2.74 20.78
C LEU A 138 39.72 2.50 22.20
N TYR A 139 38.92 2.79 23.23
CA TYR A 139 39.26 2.50 24.62
C TYR A 139 39.53 1.00 24.81
N TYR A 140 38.59 0.14 24.41
CA TYR A 140 38.76 -1.31 24.54
C TYR A 140 39.85 -1.87 23.62
N THR A 141 40.01 -1.32 22.41
CA THR A 141 41.10 -1.68 21.49
C THR A 141 42.48 -1.46 22.13
N LYS A 142 42.69 -0.29 22.76
CA LYS A 142 43.97 0.01 23.43
C LYS A 142 44.25 -0.96 24.60
N LEU A 143 43.22 -1.34 25.35
CA LEU A 143 43.34 -2.33 26.42
C LEU A 143 43.68 -3.73 25.88
N PHE A 144 43.04 -4.14 24.77
CA PHE A 144 43.32 -5.43 24.13
C PHE A 144 44.73 -5.51 23.52
N LEU A 145 45.23 -4.41 22.95
CA LEU A 145 46.57 -4.36 22.37
C LEU A 145 47.68 -4.28 23.43
N ASN A 146 47.35 -3.83 24.65
CA ASN A 146 48.26 -3.93 25.78
C ASN A 146 48.43 -5.41 26.20
N GLN A 147 49.60 -5.98 25.93
CA GLN A 147 49.87 -7.41 26.17
C GLN A 147 49.74 -7.83 27.63
N ASP A 148 50.09 -6.95 28.57
CA ASP A 148 50.04 -7.27 30.00
C ASP A 148 48.59 -7.32 30.47
N ILE A 149 47.77 -6.34 30.06
CA ILE A 149 46.33 -6.31 30.36
C ILE A 149 45.63 -7.49 29.69
N ARG A 150 45.88 -7.74 28.39
CA ARG A 150 45.28 -8.85 27.65
C ARG A 150 45.56 -10.21 28.30
N LYS A 151 46.80 -10.44 28.72
CA LYS A 151 47.18 -11.70 29.39
C LYS A 151 46.58 -11.80 30.78
N LYS A 152 46.60 -10.71 31.56
CA LYS A 152 46.08 -10.68 32.93
C LYS A 152 44.58 -10.96 32.99
N LEU A 153 43.82 -10.35 32.09
CA LEU A 153 42.36 -10.48 32.03
C LEU A 153 41.90 -11.60 31.08
N GLU A 154 42.85 -12.34 30.49
CA GLU A 154 42.59 -13.41 29.50
C GLU A 154 41.60 -12.96 28.42
N ILE A 155 41.85 -11.78 27.82
CA ILE A 155 40.95 -11.19 26.82
C ILE A 155 41.13 -11.91 25.48
N ALA A 156 40.03 -12.43 24.93
CA ALA A 156 39.94 -13.05 23.62
C ALA A 156 38.88 -12.37 22.75
N LEU A 157 38.97 -12.57 21.43
CA LEU A 157 37.95 -12.14 20.49
C LEU A 157 37.26 -13.37 19.89
N ASP A 158 35.95 -13.29 19.70
CA ASP A 158 35.14 -14.33 19.03
C ASP A 158 35.35 -14.30 17.50
N HIS A 159 36.56 -14.73 17.10
CA HIS A 159 37.06 -14.68 15.73
C HIS A 159 36.21 -15.44 14.71
N SER A 160 35.42 -16.42 15.15
CA SER A 160 34.59 -17.27 14.30
C SER A 160 33.10 -16.92 14.37
N SER A 161 32.73 -15.85 15.08
CA SER A 161 31.32 -15.50 15.34
C SER A 161 30.53 -16.69 15.89
N SER A 162 31.10 -17.38 16.88
CA SER A 162 30.45 -18.51 17.55
C SER A 162 29.40 -18.05 18.56
N ILE A 163 29.60 -16.88 19.15
CA ILE A 163 28.70 -16.20 20.08
C ILE A 163 28.12 -14.94 19.41
N ILE A 164 28.98 -14.10 18.83
CA ILE A 164 28.65 -12.73 18.44
C ILE A 164 28.84 -12.56 16.94
N GLN A 165 27.75 -12.23 16.24
CA GLN A 165 27.77 -11.86 14.84
C GLN A 165 27.63 -10.34 14.67
N ASN A 166 28.75 -9.66 14.46
CA ASN A 166 28.75 -8.31 13.91
C ASN A 166 28.44 -8.38 12.41
N LEU A 167 27.49 -7.58 11.93
CA LEU A 167 26.97 -7.67 10.56
C LEU A 167 27.66 -6.72 9.58
N ASN A 168 28.28 -5.64 10.04
CA ASN A 168 29.02 -4.74 9.16
C ASN A 168 30.17 -5.50 8.49
N GLY A 169 30.19 -5.51 7.15
CA GLY A 169 31.18 -6.28 6.37
C GLY A 169 30.90 -7.78 6.25
N ALA A 170 29.90 -8.31 6.96
CA ALA A 170 29.61 -9.75 7.03
C ALA A 170 28.20 -10.15 6.54
N LEU A 171 27.42 -9.23 5.95
CA LEU A 171 26.06 -9.52 5.46
C LEU A 171 26.01 -10.65 4.42
N ASN A 172 27.06 -10.81 3.60
CA ASN A 172 27.18 -11.89 2.62
C ASN A 172 27.71 -13.21 3.21
N GLU A 173 28.03 -13.23 4.50
CA GLU A 173 28.52 -14.41 5.23
C GLU A 173 27.41 -15.06 6.05
N VAL A 174 26.21 -14.49 6.05
CA VAL A 174 25.10 -14.91 6.90
C VAL A 174 23.85 -15.19 6.07
N GLU A 175 23.09 -16.18 6.51
CA GLU A 175 21.76 -16.46 5.97
C GLU A 175 20.78 -16.78 7.10
N VAL A 176 19.50 -16.50 6.87
CA VAL A 176 18.43 -16.92 7.78
C VAL A 176 18.06 -18.34 7.46
N ARG A 177 18.18 -19.22 8.45
CA ARG A 177 17.66 -20.59 8.42
C ARG A 177 16.52 -20.72 9.41
N PHE A 178 15.71 -21.76 9.27
CA PHE A 178 14.52 -21.94 10.10
C PHE A 178 14.57 -23.27 10.84
N THR A 179 14.21 -23.22 12.12
CA THR A 179 13.60 -24.37 12.80
C THR A 179 12.08 -24.25 12.69
N GLU A 180 11.34 -25.21 13.25
CA GLU A 180 9.88 -25.09 13.37
C GLU A 180 9.46 -23.90 14.28
N GLU A 181 10.34 -23.50 15.20
CA GLU A 181 10.06 -22.53 16.27
C GLU A 181 10.54 -21.11 15.97
N THR A 182 11.71 -20.97 15.34
CA THR A 182 12.30 -19.65 15.08
C THR A 182 13.19 -19.67 13.84
N GLY A 183 13.29 -18.51 13.18
CA GLY A 183 14.44 -18.21 12.34
C GLY A 183 15.70 -18.03 13.20
N TYR A 184 16.84 -18.48 12.68
CA TYR A 184 18.15 -18.27 13.28
C TYR A 184 19.15 -17.84 12.21
N LEU A 185 20.16 -17.09 12.64
CA LEU A 185 21.24 -16.67 11.76
C LEU A 185 22.31 -17.76 11.71
N TYR A 186 22.78 -18.08 10.50
CA TYR A 186 23.84 -19.05 10.29
C TYR A 186 24.98 -18.41 9.51
N ASN A 187 26.20 -18.45 10.07
CA ASN A 187 27.38 -17.95 9.38
C ASN A 187 27.94 -19.07 8.47
N ILE A 188 27.80 -18.90 7.16
CA ILE A 188 28.23 -19.88 6.16
C ILE A 188 29.75 -19.97 6.02
N LYS A 189 30.47 -18.92 6.43
CA LYS A 189 31.93 -18.83 6.30
C LYS A 189 32.64 -19.55 7.44
N THR A 190 32.15 -19.43 8.66
CA THR A 190 32.74 -20.06 9.84
C THR A 190 31.98 -21.29 10.32
N ASN A 191 30.84 -21.62 9.69
CA ASN A 191 30.00 -22.76 10.03
C ASN A 191 29.50 -22.70 11.49
N THR A 192 29.05 -21.52 11.92
CA THR A 192 28.60 -21.25 13.29
C THR A 192 27.14 -20.79 13.31
N LYS A 193 26.50 -20.98 14.48
CA LYS A 193 25.19 -20.44 14.82
C LYS A 193 25.38 -19.40 15.94
N PRO A 194 25.52 -18.10 15.61
CA PRO A 194 25.72 -17.06 16.61
C PRO A 194 24.53 -16.95 17.57
N VAL A 195 24.83 -16.63 18.83
CA VAL A 195 23.82 -16.44 19.90
C VAL A 195 23.33 -15.00 19.96
N ILE A 196 24.14 -14.05 19.51
CA ILE A 196 23.85 -12.62 19.51
C ILE A 196 24.16 -12.07 18.11
N ALA A 197 23.24 -11.27 17.57
CA ALA A 197 23.44 -10.53 16.34
C ALA A 197 23.54 -9.03 16.64
N HIS A 198 24.51 -8.36 16.03
CA HIS A 198 24.75 -6.94 16.18
C HIS A 198 24.78 -6.27 14.80
N GLY A 199 23.77 -5.45 14.52
CA GLY A 199 23.62 -4.66 13.30
C GLY A 199 24.52 -3.43 13.26
N ASN A 200 25.79 -3.57 13.65
CA ASN A 200 26.74 -2.47 13.82
C ASN A 200 26.96 -1.64 12.54
N GLY A 201 27.28 -0.36 12.67
CA GLY A 201 27.55 0.51 11.52
C GLY A 201 26.35 0.72 10.58
N PRO A 202 26.56 0.92 9.26
CA PRO A 202 25.54 1.39 8.33
C PRO A 202 24.64 0.29 7.75
N VAL A 203 24.35 -0.77 8.52
CA VAL A 203 23.57 -1.94 8.06
C VAL A 203 22.18 -2.05 8.72
N LYS A 204 21.69 -0.97 9.35
CA LYS A 204 20.43 -1.00 10.13
C LYS A 204 19.23 -1.49 9.32
N VAL A 205 19.12 -1.11 8.05
CA VAL A 205 18.02 -1.53 7.16
C VAL A 205 18.09 -3.04 6.90
N GLN A 206 19.28 -3.56 6.59
CA GLN A 206 19.49 -4.98 6.36
C GLN A 206 19.27 -5.78 7.66
N PHE A 207 19.72 -5.25 8.79
CA PHE A 207 19.47 -5.84 10.09
C PHE A 207 17.99 -5.91 10.43
N ASN A 208 17.22 -4.85 10.15
CA ASN A 208 15.76 -4.86 10.32
C ASN A 208 15.09 -5.93 9.44
N SER A 209 15.53 -6.08 8.19
CA SER A 209 15.04 -7.14 7.30
C SER A 209 15.30 -8.55 7.86
N LEU A 210 16.51 -8.81 8.36
CA LEU A 210 16.82 -10.08 9.04
C LEU A 210 15.94 -10.28 10.30
N SER A 211 15.75 -9.21 11.08
CA SER A 211 14.99 -9.26 12.35
C SER A 211 13.53 -9.70 12.20
N ASN A 212 12.93 -9.52 11.02
CA ASN A 212 11.57 -9.99 10.74
C ASN A 212 11.40 -11.52 10.92
N TYR A 213 12.51 -12.26 10.85
CA TYR A 213 12.52 -13.72 10.94
C TYR A 213 13.12 -14.25 12.25
N LEU A 214 13.98 -13.46 12.89
CA LEU A 214 14.77 -13.87 14.04
C LEU A 214 14.00 -13.71 15.35
N ALA A 215 14.48 -14.36 16.41
CA ALA A 215 13.93 -14.26 17.77
C ALA A 215 12.42 -14.52 17.85
N HIS A 216 11.97 -15.66 17.31
CA HIS A 216 10.56 -16.05 17.27
C HIS A 216 9.67 -14.97 16.65
N SER A 217 10.10 -14.34 15.54
CA SER A 217 9.28 -13.34 14.84
C SER A 217 8.42 -13.99 13.77
N TRP A 218 9.02 -14.81 12.89
CA TRP A 218 8.30 -15.49 11.81
C TRP A 218 8.95 -16.82 11.43
N THR A 219 8.15 -17.85 11.15
CA THR A 219 8.62 -19.11 10.53
C THR A 219 7.65 -19.60 9.44
N PRO A 220 8.10 -20.43 8.48
CA PRO A 220 7.20 -21.04 7.49
C PRO A 220 6.09 -21.89 8.11
N THR A 221 6.33 -22.49 9.28
CA THR A 221 5.40 -23.40 9.96
C THR A 221 4.39 -22.68 10.86
N LYS A 222 4.78 -21.59 11.52
CA LYS A 222 3.94 -20.87 12.49
C LYS A 222 3.45 -19.51 12.00
N GLY A 223 3.98 -19.01 10.88
CA GLY A 223 3.72 -17.66 10.41
C GLY A 223 4.28 -16.62 11.38
N CYS A 224 3.63 -15.45 11.44
CA CYS A 224 4.05 -14.37 12.32
C CYS A 224 3.66 -14.64 13.78
N GLN A 225 4.66 -14.71 14.64
CA GLN A 225 4.48 -15.04 16.06
C GLN A 225 4.42 -13.78 16.94
N HIS A 226 5.01 -12.67 16.50
CA HIS A 226 5.01 -11.40 17.24
C HIS A 226 3.80 -10.50 16.91
N CYS A 227 2.99 -10.90 15.93
CA CYS A 227 1.99 -10.01 15.34
C CYS A 227 0.90 -9.57 16.32
N ASP A 228 0.56 -10.43 17.28
CA ASP A 228 -0.48 -10.18 18.27
C ASP A 228 0.11 -9.88 19.66
N GLU A 229 1.42 -9.66 19.75
CA GLU A 229 2.06 -9.17 20.96
C GLU A 229 1.77 -7.68 21.16
N THR A 230 1.44 -7.30 22.40
CA THR A 230 1.27 -5.89 22.84
C THR A 230 0.20 -5.09 22.07
N VAL A 231 -0.88 -5.74 21.64
CA VAL A 231 -2.00 -5.10 20.94
C VAL A 231 -2.84 -4.20 21.84
N ILE A 232 -3.53 -3.22 21.25
CA ILE A 232 -4.56 -2.44 21.94
C ILE A 232 -5.85 -3.25 21.97
N ASP A 233 -6.37 -3.55 23.16
CA ASP A 233 -7.70 -4.15 23.30
C ASP A 233 -8.76 -3.13 22.87
N MET A 234 -9.61 -3.53 21.94
CA MET A 234 -10.72 -2.72 21.41
C MET A 234 -12.04 -3.51 21.51
N SER A 235 -12.15 -4.35 22.55
CA SER A 235 -13.39 -5.06 22.86
C SER A 235 -14.48 -4.13 23.39
N LYS A 236 -14.12 -3.00 24.01
CA LYS A 236 -15.04 -1.97 24.49
C LYS A 236 -14.79 -0.65 23.78
N LEU A 237 -15.87 0.08 23.51
CA LEU A 237 -15.82 1.38 22.84
C LEU A 237 -15.01 2.44 23.61
N GLU A 238 -15.01 2.37 24.93
CA GLU A 238 -14.27 3.29 25.81
C GLU A 238 -12.75 3.18 25.65
N ASP A 239 -12.27 2.04 25.15
CA ASP A 239 -10.84 1.76 24.94
C ASP A 239 -10.37 2.21 23.54
N TYR A 240 -11.28 2.71 22.68
CA TYR A 240 -10.92 3.16 21.34
C TYR A 240 -10.14 4.50 21.39
N PRO A 241 -8.95 4.55 20.77
CA PRO A 241 -8.21 5.79 20.58
C PRO A 241 -8.97 6.85 19.77
N VAL A 242 -8.69 8.13 20.01
CA VAL A 242 -9.09 9.18 19.06
C VAL A 242 -8.03 9.28 17.96
N VAL A 243 -8.48 9.27 16.71
CA VAL A 243 -7.62 9.25 15.51
C VAL A 243 -7.86 10.50 14.68
N GLN A 244 -6.80 11.06 14.08
CA GLN A 244 -6.94 11.97 12.96
C GLN A 244 -6.83 11.21 11.63
N LEU A 245 -7.90 11.17 10.84
CA LEU A 245 -7.87 10.70 9.45
C LEU A 245 -7.52 11.88 8.55
N SER A 246 -6.37 11.81 7.90
CA SER A 246 -5.86 12.83 6.99
C SER A 246 -5.83 12.29 5.57
N PHE A 247 -6.67 12.82 4.68
CA PHE A 247 -6.64 12.43 3.27
C PHE A 247 -5.98 13.49 2.39
N PHE A 248 -5.21 13.03 1.40
CA PHE A 248 -4.43 13.86 0.47
C PHE A 248 -4.77 13.51 -0.98
N VAL A 249 -5.21 14.49 -1.76
CA VAL A 249 -5.45 14.34 -3.21
C VAL A 249 -4.55 15.33 -3.95
N GLU A 250 -3.32 14.91 -4.22
CA GLU A 250 -2.28 15.79 -4.78
C GLU A 250 -2.29 15.86 -6.31
N THR A 251 -2.82 14.83 -6.95
CA THR A 251 -2.98 14.70 -8.39
C THR A 251 -4.41 14.30 -8.74
N PRO A 252 -4.91 14.65 -9.93
CA PRO A 252 -6.17 14.14 -10.43
C PRO A 252 -6.24 12.62 -10.27
N THR A 253 -7.30 12.12 -9.62
CA THR A 253 -7.43 10.73 -9.20
C THR A 253 -8.74 10.11 -9.71
N PRO A 254 -8.70 8.95 -10.40
CA PRO A 254 -9.89 8.21 -10.80
C PRO A 254 -10.76 7.76 -9.61
N PHE A 255 -12.07 7.69 -9.81
CA PHE A 255 -13.03 7.10 -8.85
C PHE A 255 -12.94 7.70 -7.44
N LEU A 256 -12.73 9.02 -7.36
CA LEU A 256 -12.58 9.75 -6.10
C LEU A 256 -13.88 9.77 -5.29
N ASP A 257 -15.04 9.68 -5.94
CA ASP A 257 -16.33 9.48 -5.26
C ASP A 257 -16.35 8.15 -4.49
N VAL A 258 -15.93 7.06 -5.15
CA VAL A 258 -15.81 5.72 -4.54
C VAL A 258 -14.82 5.71 -3.38
N PHE A 259 -13.72 6.47 -3.51
CA PHE A 259 -12.76 6.66 -2.41
C PHE A 259 -13.47 7.22 -1.17
N PHE A 260 -14.22 8.32 -1.30
CA PHE A 260 -14.89 8.95 -0.18
C PHE A 260 -16.03 8.10 0.40
N ASP A 261 -16.78 7.38 -0.43
CA ASP A 261 -17.78 6.41 0.02
C ASP A 261 -17.12 5.36 0.94
N ARG A 262 -15.99 4.80 0.51
CA ARG A 262 -15.23 3.80 1.30
C ARG A 262 -14.65 4.38 2.59
N ILE A 263 -14.24 5.65 2.61
CA ILE A 263 -13.83 6.35 3.84
C ILE A 263 -15.03 6.50 4.80
N ALA A 264 -16.21 6.85 4.30
CA ALA A 264 -17.42 6.99 5.10
C ALA A 264 -17.91 5.66 5.68
N GLU A 265 -17.60 4.54 5.01
CA GLU A 265 -17.95 3.18 5.40
C GLU A 265 -16.96 2.53 6.40
N LEU A 266 -15.82 3.16 6.72
CA LEU A 266 -14.88 2.61 7.68
C LEU A 266 -15.57 2.30 9.02
N ASN A 267 -15.37 1.06 9.51
CA ASN A 267 -15.93 0.56 10.76
C ASN A 267 -15.15 1.06 11.97
N TYR A 268 -15.21 2.37 12.18
CA TYR A 268 -14.61 3.05 13.31
C TYR A 268 -15.55 4.18 13.77
N PRO A 269 -15.75 4.39 15.08
CA PRO A 269 -16.69 5.40 15.57
C PRO A 269 -16.34 6.81 15.04
N LYS A 270 -17.20 7.37 14.18
CA LYS A 270 -16.92 8.65 13.50
C LYS A 270 -16.70 9.82 14.48
N ASN A 271 -17.38 9.79 15.64
CA ASN A 271 -17.20 10.76 16.73
C ASN A 271 -15.83 10.65 17.48
N LEU A 272 -15.02 9.64 17.16
CA LEU A 272 -13.62 9.49 17.59
C LEU A 272 -12.62 9.81 16.47
N ILE A 273 -13.08 10.33 15.33
CA ILE A 273 -12.24 10.66 14.18
C ILE A 273 -12.26 12.16 13.93
N HIS A 274 -11.10 12.80 14.01
CA HIS A 274 -10.85 14.12 13.42
C HIS A 274 -10.51 13.94 11.93
N VAL A 275 -11.24 14.60 11.04
CA VAL A 275 -10.93 14.58 9.61
C VAL A 275 -10.09 15.81 9.24
N THR A 276 -8.99 15.58 8.53
CA THR A 276 -8.18 16.62 7.89
C THR A 276 -8.11 16.33 6.39
N GLY A 277 -8.40 17.31 5.55
CA GLY A 277 -8.36 17.15 4.09
C GLY A 277 -7.42 18.15 3.43
N HIS A 278 -6.68 17.69 2.41
CA HIS A 278 -5.93 18.55 1.49
C HIS A 278 -6.15 18.10 0.05
N ILE A 279 -6.48 19.05 -0.82
CA ILE A 279 -6.54 18.87 -2.27
C ILE A 279 -5.45 19.75 -2.88
N GLY A 280 -4.44 19.12 -3.47
CA GLY A 280 -3.35 19.82 -4.13
C GLY A 280 -3.82 20.59 -5.37
N LYS A 281 -3.05 21.59 -5.76
CA LYS A 281 -3.36 22.47 -6.90
C LYS A 281 -3.70 21.70 -8.18
N SER A 282 -2.95 20.64 -8.46
CA SER A 282 -3.14 19.81 -9.65
C SER A 282 -4.48 19.08 -9.66
N ALA A 283 -5.04 18.76 -8.49
CA ALA A 283 -6.33 18.06 -8.33
C ALA A 283 -7.50 19.02 -8.03
N SER A 284 -7.30 20.34 -8.15
CA SER A 284 -8.29 21.36 -7.75
C SER A 284 -9.65 21.22 -8.44
N SER A 285 -9.71 20.67 -9.66
CA SER A 285 -10.96 20.37 -10.36
C SER A 285 -11.83 19.33 -9.64
N GLN A 286 -11.26 18.53 -8.74
CA GLN A 286 -11.95 17.49 -7.99
C GLN A 286 -12.32 17.93 -6.56
N MET A 287 -12.10 19.20 -6.20
CA MET A 287 -12.47 19.74 -4.90
C MET A 287 -13.96 19.56 -4.58
N GLU A 288 -14.83 19.65 -5.59
CA GLU A 288 -16.28 19.51 -5.39
C GLU A 288 -16.67 18.10 -4.91
N VAL A 289 -15.98 17.06 -5.39
CA VAL A 289 -16.19 15.68 -4.91
C VAL A 289 -15.85 15.58 -3.42
N ALA A 290 -14.79 16.26 -3.00
CA ALA A 290 -14.34 16.29 -1.62
C ALA A 290 -15.27 17.10 -0.68
N LYS A 291 -15.89 18.17 -1.21
CA LYS A 291 -16.94 18.93 -0.49
C LYS A 291 -18.19 18.10 -0.27
N ASN A 292 -18.64 17.34 -1.27
CA ASN A 292 -19.81 16.46 -1.12
C ASN A 292 -19.64 15.50 0.07
N PHE A 293 -18.45 14.93 0.25
CA PHE A 293 -18.14 14.11 1.43
C PHE A 293 -18.31 14.87 2.75
N THR A 294 -17.84 16.13 2.80
CA THR A 294 -17.97 16.96 4.00
C THR A 294 -19.43 17.31 4.28
N ASP A 295 -20.20 17.65 3.24
CA ASP A 295 -21.60 18.02 3.35
C ASP A 295 -22.47 16.84 3.83
N GLU A 296 -22.18 15.63 3.33
CA GLU A 296 -22.94 14.42 3.66
C GLU A 296 -22.53 13.81 5.01
N TYR A 297 -21.23 13.68 5.27
CA TYR A 297 -20.73 12.91 6.41
C TYR A 297 -20.07 13.76 7.49
N GLY A 298 -19.68 15.01 7.19
CA GLY A 298 -18.84 15.84 8.08
C GLY A 298 -19.42 16.06 9.48
N SER A 299 -20.74 16.15 9.61
CA SER A 299 -21.43 16.31 10.90
C SER A 299 -21.36 15.09 11.84
N GLN A 300 -21.02 13.91 11.30
CA GLN A 300 -20.86 12.67 12.07
C GLN A 300 -19.45 12.55 12.67
N TYR A 301 -18.49 13.28 12.12
CA TYR A 301 -17.10 13.26 12.54
C TYR A 301 -16.85 14.19 13.73
N ARG A 302 -15.81 13.89 14.52
CA ARG A 302 -15.44 14.69 15.70
C ARG A 302 -15.09 16.14 15.34
N SER A 303 -14.42 16.33 14.21
CA SER A 303 -14.25 17.63 13.55
C SER A 303 -13.83 17.42 12.10
N VAL A 304 -13.98 18.44 11.26
CA VAL A 304 -13.45 18.46 9.89
C VAL A 304 -12.61 19.73 9.71
N THR A 305 -11.37 19.58 9.22
CA THR A 305 -10.44 20.68 8.94
C THR A 305 -9.92 20.57 7.50
N TRP A 306 -10.10 21.61 6.69
CA TRP A 306 -9.50 21.69 5.36
C TRP A 306 -8.21 22.51 5.40
N LEU A 307 -7.12 21.96 4.86
CA LEU A 307 -5.85 22.66 4.73
C LEU A 307 -5.88 23.51 3.45
N GLU A 308 -6.36 24.75 3.57
CA GLU A 308 -6.44 25.65 2.42
C GLU A 308 -5.06 26.29 2.14
N SER A 309 -4.50 26.03 0.96
CA SER A 309 -3.43 26.82 0.34
C SER A 309 -3.19 26.40 -1.12
N SER A 310 -3.45 27.30 -2.07
CA SER A 310 -3.38 26.99 -3.51
C SER A 310 -1.96 26.76 -4.06
N ASP A 311 -0.92 27.12 -3.30
CA ASP A 311 0.49 26.98 -3.71
C ASP A 311 1.33 26.18 -2.71
N GLU A 312 0.68 25.45 -1.80
CA GLU A 312 1.37 24.59 -0.84
C GLU A 312 1.92 23.32 -1.51
N SER A 313 3.11 22.88 -1.08
CA SER A 313 3.68 21.60 -1.50
C SER A 313 3.04 20.45 -0.71
N GLU A 314 2.96 19.27 -1.31
CA GLU A 314 2.49 18.05 -0.62
C GLU A 314 3.20 17.85 0.73
N GLY A 315 4.52 18.01 0.78
CA GLY A 315 5.28 17.88 2.03
C GLY A 315 4.81 18.86 3.10
N SER A 316 4.57 20.12 2.74
CA SER A 316 4.07 21.14 3.66
C SER A 316 2.64 20.83 4.13
N ALA A 317 1.76 20.36 3.23
CA ALA A 317 0.42 19.93 3.60
C ALA A 317 0.42 18.75 4.58
N ARG A 318 1.27 17.73 4.32
CA ARG A 318 1.46 16.60 5.24
C ARG A 318 2.01 17.07 6.59
N TYR A 319 2.95 18.03 6.61
CA TYR A 319 3.45 18.63 7.85
C TYR A 319 2.36 19.37 8.63
N ARG A 320 1.50 20.15 7.97
CA ARG A 320 0.37 20.83 8.62
C ARG A 320 -0.66 19.85 9.16
N ALA A 321 -0.88 18.72 8.48
CA ALA A 321 -1.72 17.66 9.03
C ALA A 321 -1.11 17.08 10.32
N MET A 322 0.21 16.89 10.37
CA MET A 322 0.92 16.50 11.61
C MET A 322 0.75 17.56 12.71
N GLU A 323 0.93 18.85 12.39
CA GLU A 323 0.67 19.96 13.32
C GLU A 323 -0.77 19.93 13.86
N ASN A 324 -1.76 19.65 13.01
CA ASN A 324 -3.15 19.54 13.42
C ASN A 324 -3.36 18.40 14.43
N CYS A 325 -2.75 17.22 14.23
CA CYS A 325 -2.88 16.13 15.20
C CYS A 325 -2.21 16.52 16.53
N ILE A 326 -1.04 17.16 16.50
CA ILE A 326 -0.38 17.61 17.73
C ILE A 326 -1.20 18.70 18.44
N ALA A 327 -1.85 19.61 17.71
CA ALA A 327 -2.71 20.64 18.29
C ALA A 327 -4.02 20.08 18.91
N LYS A 328 -4.40 18.85 18.56
CA LYS A 328 -5.51 18.12 19.21
C LYS A 328 -4.95 17.26 20.34
N ASP A 329 -5.15 17.69 21.58
CA ASP A 329 -4.61 16.99 22.77
C ASP A 329 -5.11 15.55 22.91
N ASP A 330 -6.28 15.24 22.36
CA ASP A 330 -6.88 13.91 22.33
C ASP A 330 -6.42 13.04 21.15
N CYS A 331 -5.78 13.59 20.10
CA CYS A 331 -5.28 12.81 18.96
C CYS A 331 -4.17 11.84 19.38
N GLN A 332 -4.45 10.54 19.38
CA GLN A 332 -3.49 9.48 19.74
C GLN A 332 -2.81 8.85 18.52
N PHE A 333 -3.48 8.85 17.36
CA PHE A 333 -2.93 8.37 16.10
C PHE A 333 -3.31 9.28 14.94
N MET A 334 -2.46 9.33 13.92
CA MET A 334 -2.74 9.97 12.64
C MET A 334 -2.76 8.91 11.54
N PHE A 335 -3.92 8.71 10.92
CA PHE A 335 -4.10 7.86 9.74
C PHE A 335 -3.99 8.72 8.48
N SER A 336 -2.89 8.59 7.75
CA SER A 336 -2.67 9.27 6.46
C SER A 336 -3.12 8.35 5.33
N ILE A 337 -3.85 8.89 4.35
CA ILE A 337 -4.30 8.16 3.17
C ILE A 337 -4.35 9.05 1.93
N ASP A 338 -3.86 8.54 0.81
CA ASP A 338 -3.86 9.24 -0.47
C ASP A 338 -5.09 8.83 -1.30
N GLY A 339 -5.61 9.74 -2.12
CA GLY A 339 -6.84 9.52 -2.89
C GLY A 339 -6.79 8.30 -3.83
N ILE A 340 -5.59 7.83 -4.20
CA ILE A 340 -5.40 6.66 -5.05
C ILE A 340 -5.63 5.32 -4.32
N VAL A 341 -5.80 5.34 -3.00
CA VAL A 341 -5.95 4.14 -2.17
C VAL A 341 -7.42 3.78 -2.03
N GLN A 342 -7.78 2.58 -2.46
CA GLN A 342 -9.13 2.07 -2.42
C GLN A 342 -9.27 1.00 -1.33
N LEU A 343 -9.75 1.39 -0.14
CA LEU A 343 -9.93 0.49 1.00
C LEU A 343 -11.22 -0.32 0.88
N THR A 344 -11.11 -1.58 0.50
CA THR A 344 -12.26 -2.50 0.41
C THR A 344 -12.60 -3.16 1.73
N ASN A 345 -11.67 -3.13 2.70
CA ASN A 345 -11.90 -3.65 4.03
C ASN A 345 -12.30 -2.52 4.99
N GLN A 346 -13.56 -2.50 5.40
CA GLN A 346 -14.11 -1.48 6.30
C GLN A 346 -13.43 -1.51 7.69
N ASP A 347 -12.86 -2.63 8.13
CA ASP A 347 -12.16 -2.74 9.41
C ASP A 347 -10.69 -2.25 9.37
N THR A 348 -10.21 -1.72 8.24
CA THR A 348 -8.79 -1.34 8.06
C THR A 348 -8.26 -0.45 9.20
N LEU A 349 -8.93 0.68 9.48
CA LEU A 349 -8.46 1.60 10.53
C LEU A 349 -8.44 0.92 11.91
N LYS A 350 -9.49 0.15 12.22
CA LYS A 350 -9.58 -0.65 13.44
C LYS A 350 -8.38 -1.59 13.55
N HIS A 351 -8.11 -2.39 12.53
CA HIS A 351 -6.98 -3.33 12.52
C HIS A 351 -5.62 -2.66 12.72
N LEU A 352 -5.38 -1.50 12.09
CA LEU A 352 -4.10 -0.80 12.23
C LEU A 352 -3.92 -0.23 13.64
N VAL A 353 -4.98 0.32 14.25
CA VAL A 353 -4.94 0.80 15.63
C VAL A 353 -4.70 -0.36 16.60
N HIS A 354 -5.41 -1.48 16.43
CA HIS A 354 -5.23 -2.70 17.23
C HIS A 354 -3.76 -3.15 17.28
N THR A 355 -3.09 -3.07 16.13
CA THR A 355 -1.73 -3.58 15.92
C THR A 355 -0.67 -2.85 16.76
N ASN A 356 -0.99 -1.65 17.28
CA ASN A 356 -0.18 -0.89 18.24
C ASN A 356 1.29 -0.77 17.84
N ARG A 357 1.54 -0.13 16.70
CA ARG A 357 2.89 0.12 16.17
C ARG A 357 3.14 1.61 16.03
N SER A 358 4.41 2.00 16.09
CA SER A 358 4.86 3.38 15.88
C SER A 358 4.42 3.92 14.52
N ALA A 359 4.67 3.14 13.46
CA ALA A 359 4.16 3.36 12.12
C ALA A 359 3.77 2.02 11.47
N VAL A 360 2.55 1.93 10.94
CA VAL A 360 2.05 0.72 10.26
C VAL A 360 1.24 1.08 9.02
N ALA A 361 1.58 0.47 7.88
CA ALA A 361 0.86 0.57 6.63
C ALA A 361 0.07 -0.72 6.37
N PRO A 362 -1.21 -0.66 5.98
CA PRO A 362 -1.87 -1.80 5.38
C PRO A 362 -1.25 -2.02 4.00
N MET A 363 -0.90 -3.27 3.66
CA MET A 363 -0.37 -3.58 2.35
C MET A 363 -1.47 -3.40 1.29
N VAL A 364 -1.24 -2.50 0.34
CA VAL A 364 -2.07 -2.32 -0.84
C VAL A 364 -1.22 -2.40 -2.11
N THR A 365 -1.78 -3.01 -3.14
CA THR A 365 -1.10 -3.25 -4.42
C THR A 365 -1.92 -2.68 -5.55
N ARG A 366 -1.28 -2.34 -6.67
CA ARG A 366 -2.00 -2.16 -7.94
C ARG A 366 -2.53 -3.53 -8.35
N ARG A 367 -3.83 -3.61 -8.65
CA ARG A 367 -4.49 -4.86 -9.05
C ARG A 367 -3.71 -5.55 -10.18
N GLU A 368 -3.48 -6.85 -10.04
CA GLU A 368 -2.74 -7.68 -11.00
C GLU A 368 -1.27 -7.27 -11.26
N LYS A 369 -0.66 -6.46 -10.38
CA LYS A 369 0.74 -6.03 -10.47
C LYS A 369 1.46 -6.26 -9.13
N LEU A 370 2.80 -6.22 -9.18
CA LEU A 370 3.64 -6.26 -7.98
C LEU A 370 3.90 -4.88 -7.36
N TRP A 371 3.48 -3.80 -8.01
CA TRP A 371 3.63 -2.44 -7.47
C TRP A 371 2.77 -2.29 -6.22
N SER A 372 3.41 -1.93 -5.11
CA SER A 372 2.79 -1.82 -3.79
C SER A 372 3.23 -0.56 -3.06
N ASN A 373 2.60 -0.28 -1.93
CA ASN A 373 2.85 0.90 -1.11
C ASN A 373 4.03 0.77 -0.13
N PHE A 374 4.96 -0.17 -0.35
CA PHE A 374 6.17 -0.32 0.47
C PHE A 374 7.38 -0.76 -0.36
N TRP A 375 8.59 -0.52 0.15
CA TRP A 375 9.82 -1.12 -0.38
C TRP A 375 10.46 -2.01 0.68
N GLY A 376 10.86 -3.22 0.30
CA GLY A 376 11.55 -4.14 1.22
C GLY A 376 13.05 -3.86 1.39
N ALA A 377 13.67 -3.12 0.48
CA ALA A 377 15.09 -2.77 0.54
C ALA A 377 15.38 -1.38 -0.02
N LEU A 378 16.58 -0.87 0.25
CA LEU A 378 17.12 0.36 -0.33
C LEU A 378 18.41 0.08 -1.09
N SER A 379 18.61 0.79 -2.19
CA SER A 379 19.90 0.88 -2.87
C SER A 379 20.91 1.63 -2.01
N LYS A 380 22.20 1.59 -2.41
CA LYS A 380 23.25 2.37 -1.75
C LYS A 380 23.01 3.89 -1.77
N THR A 381 22.19 4.39 -2.71
CA THR A 381 21.81 5.80 -2.80
C THR A 381 20.53 6.14 -2.05
N GLY A 382 19.93 5.16 -1.34
CA GLY A 382 18.71 5.35 -0.57
C GLY A 382 17.41 5.30 -1.39
N TYR A 383 17.47 4.85 -2.65
CA TYR A 383 16.32 4.67 -3.53
C TYR A 383 15.82 3.22 -3.52
N TYR A 384 14.79 2.93 -4.31
CA TYR A 384 14.19 1.61 -4.43
C TYR A 384 15.23 0.51 -4.72
N ALA A 385 15.16 -0.56 -3.93
CA ALA A 385 15.69 -1.86 -4.27
C ALA A 385 14.67 -2.93 -3.87
N ARG A 386 14.64 -4.04 -4.61
CA ARG A 386 13.80 -5.19 -4.28
C ARG A 386 14.50 -6.02 -3.20
N SER A 387 13.80 -6.36 -2.12
CA SER A 387 14.25 -7.37 -1.16
C SER A 387 13.97 -8.78 -1.66
N ASP A 388 14.69 -9.76 -1.13
CA ASP A 388 14.57 -11.16 -1.55
C ASP A 388 13.18 -11.75 -1.27
N ASP A 389 12.47 -11.22 -0.26
CA ASP A 389 11.14 -11.66 0.19
C ASP A 389 9.97 -10.80 -0.32
N TYR A 390 10.25 -9.79 -1.16
CA TYR A 390 9.25 -8.82 -1.59
C TYR A 390 8.06 -9.48 -2.31
N ILE A 391 8.34 -10.44 -3.19
CA ILE A 391 7.30 -11.09 -3.99
C ILE A 391 6.40 -11.93 -3.08
N GLU A 392 6.98 -12.69 -2.16
CA GLU A 392 6.22 -13.52 -1.23
C GLU A 392 5.36 -12.72 -0.27
N ILE A 393 5.81 -11.53 0.14
CA ILE A 393 5.01 -10.59 0.94
C ILE A 393 3.85 -10.04 0.10
N VAL A 394 4.11 -9.57 -1.12
CA VAL A 394 3.10 -8.99 -2.01
C VAL A 394 2.04 -10.01 -2.45
N GLU A 395 2.44 -11.25 -2.76
CA GLU A 395 1.54 -12.33 -3.14
C GLU A 395 0.84 -12.98 -1.93
N GLY A 396 1.26 -12.63 -0.71
CA GLY A 396 0.67 -13.14 0.52
C GLY A 396 1.02 -14.60 0.82
N THR A 397 2.10 -15.14 0.22
CA THR A 397 2.64 -16.46 0.59
C THR A 397 3.42 -16.39 1.91
N LYS A 398 3.99 -15.22 2.24
CA LYS A 398 4.47 -14.87 3.58
C LYS A 398 3.57 -13.78 4.18
N LYS A 399 2.77 -14.13 5.18
CA LYS A 399 1.90 -13.18 5.91
C LYS A 399 2.45 -12.81 7.28
N GLY A 400 2.35 -11.54 7.65
CA GLY A 400 2.84 -11.00 8.91
C GLY A 400 2.83 -9.48 8.97
N ILE A 401 3.59 -8.94 9.91
CA ILE A 401 3.89 -7.52 10.03
C ILE A 401 5.40 -7.38 9.80
N TRP A 402 5.79 -6.66 8.77
CA TRP A 402 7.17 -6.63 8.28
C TRP A 402 7.78 -5.26 8.53
N ASN A 403 8.91 -5.20 9.24
CA ASN A 403 9.69 -3.98 9.36
C ASN A 403 10.39 -3.71 8.01
N VAL A 404 10.05 -2.58 7.39
CA VAL A 404 10.46 -2.22 6.03
C VAL A 404 11.03 -0.80 6.01
N PRO A 405 12.00 -0.50 5.13
CA PRO A 405 12.64 0.81 5.11
C PRO A 405 11.77 1.94 4.56
N PHE A 406 10.64 1.64 3.91
CA PHE A 406 9.82 2.64 3.23
C PHE A 406 8.36 2.18 3.12
N ILE A 407 7.44 3.09 3.46
CA ILE A 407 5.98 2.96 3.31
C ILE A 407 5.43 4.25 2.68
N ARG A 408 4.34 4.17 1.93
CA ARG A 408 3.70 5.31 1.26
C ARG A 408 2.19 5.10 1.11
N ASP A 409 1.50 6.09 0.54
CA ASP A 409 0.09 6.12 0.14
C ASP A 409 -0.96 5.93 1.26
N VAL A 410 -0.76 5.00 2.21
CA VAL A 410 -1.65 4.78 3.36
C VAL A 410 -0.86 4.24 4.56
N TYR A 411 -0.97 4.90 5.70
CA TYR A 411 -0.29 4.50 6.93
C TYR A 411 -0.86 5.16 8.19
N LEU A 412 -0.78 4.44 9.30
CA LEU A 412 -1.10 4.93 10.65
C LEU A 412 0.19 5.26 11.40
N LEU A 413 0.26 6.45 11.98
CA LEU A 413 1.35 6.92 12.83
C LEU A 413 0.86 7.12 14.26
N SER A 414 1.61 6.64 15.24
CA SER A 414 1.40 7.02 16.64
C SER A 414 1.68 8.51 16.85
N ARG A 415 1.02 9.15 17.83
CA ARG A 415 1.32 10.56 18.20
C ARG A 415 2.80 10.79 18.50
N ASN A 416 3.46 9.83 19.16
CA ASN A 416 4.89 9.91 19.42
C ASN A 416 5.72 9.94 18.13
N THR A 417 5.37 9.10 17.15
CA THR A 417 5.99 9.12 15.83
C THR A 417 5.75 10.45 15.12
N VAL A 418 4.54 10.99 15.17
CA VAL A 418 4.23 12.32 14.60
C VAL A 418 5.15 13.39 15.20
N ASN A 419 5.31 13.43 16.53
CA ASN A 419 6.23 14.35 17.19
C ASN A 419 7.69 14.20 16.69
N LEU A 420 8.19 12.97 16.60
CA LEU A 420 9.57 12.71 16.14
C LEU A 420 9.80 13.13 14.68
N LEU A 421 8.80 12.96 13.82
CA LEU A 421 8.87 13.38 12.42
C LEU A 421 8.86 14.91 12.30
N MET A 422 8.14 15.60 13.19
CA MET A 422 7.99 17.06 13.18
C MET A 422 9.26 17.83 13.60
N ASP A 423 10.28 17.16 14.13
CA ASP A 423 11.60 17.75 14.41
C ASP A 423 12.25 18.39 13.19
N ARG A 424 11.78 18.08 11.98
CA ARG A 424 12.18 18.72 10.73
C ARG A 424 10.96 19.09 9.91
N ARG A 425 10.91 20.33 9.41
CA ARG A 425 9.88 20.79 8.48
C ARG A 425 9.96 20.00 7.17
N LEU A 426 8.84 19.43 6.75
CA LEU A 426 8.71 18.80 5.43
C LEU A 426 8.39 19.90 4.41
N THR A 427 9.15 19.94 3.32
CA THR A 427 8.99 20.97 2.28
C THR A 427 8.96 20.41 0.87
N SER A 428 9.21 19.11 0.70
CA SER A 428 9.27 18.47 -0.61
C SER A 428 7.99 18.64 -1.41
N LYS A 429 8.15 18.90 -2.72
CA LYS A 429 7.04 19.02 -3.69
C LYS A 429 6.65 17.71 -4.36
N LYS A 430 7.53 16.71 -4.37
CA LYS A 430 7.34 15.47 -5.15
C LYS A 430 7.78 14.20 -4.42
N GLU A 431 8.49 14.34 -3.31
CA GLU A 431 9.14 13.22 -2.60
C GLU A 431 8.82 13.28 -1.10
N ALA A 432 7.60 13.70 -0.76
CA ALA A 432 7.18 13.83 0.64
C ALA A 432 7.31 12.50 1.40
N ASP A 433 6.87 11.39 0.80
CA ASP A 433 6.99 10.06 1.42
C ASP A 433 8.44 9.63 1.65
N MET A 434 9.34 9.94 0.70
CA MET A 434 10.77 9.66 0.84
C MET A 434 11.39 10.47 1.98
N GLU A 435 11.01 11.74 2.09
CA GLU A 435 11.42 12.63 3.17
C GLU A 435 10.93 12.10 4.53
N ILE A 436 9.65 11.76 4.65
CA ILE A 436 9.02 11.19 5.85
C ILE A 436 9.73 9.89 6.26
N CYS A 437 9.88 8.94 5.34
CA CYS A 437 10.52 7.65 5.63
C CYS A 437 11.99 7.81 6.00
N ARG A 438 12.71 8.75 5.37
CA ARG A 438 14.10 9.05 5.73
C ARG A 438 14.20 9.60 7.15
N ILE A 439 13.36 10.56 7.51
CA ILE A 439 13.32 11.12 8.87
C ILE A 439 12.96 10.02 9.88
N ALA A 440 11.98 9.16 9.57
CA ALA A 440 11.62 8.02 10.40
C ALA A 440 12.83 7.12 10.70
N ARG A 441 13.59 6.73 9.67
CA ARG A 441 14.81 5.91 9.84
C ARG A 441 15.88 6.61 10.68
N GLU A 442 16.12 7.89 10.43
CA GLU A 442 17.09 8.68 11.20
C GLU A 442 16.68 8.87 12.67
N LYS A 443 15.38 8.82 12.96
CA LYS A 443 14.81 8.84 14.31
C LYS A 443 14.61 7.46 14.92
N ASN A 444 15.11 6.40 14.27
CA ASN A 444 14.94 5.00 14.68
C ASN A 444 13.47 4.58 14.87
N VAL A 445 12.57 5.18 14.09
CA VAL A 445 11.16 4.76 14.03
C VAL A 445 11.05 3.60 13.05
N PHE A 446 10.63 2.44 13.54
CA PHE A 446 10.26 1.33 12.67
C PHE A 446 9.00 1.66 11.89
N MET A 447 9.08 1.42 10.59
CA MET A 447 7.95 1.45 9.67
C MET A 447 7.60 0.01 9.36
N THR A 448 6.34 -0.36 9.56
CA THR A 448 5.88 -1.72 9.34
C THR A 448 4.82 -1.79 8.26
N VAL A 449 4.76 -2.89 7.52
CA VAL A 449 3.67 -3.19 6.61
C VAL A 449 2.94 -4.46 7.08
N ASP A 450 1.61 -4.38 7.20
CA ASP A 450 0.74 -5.50 7.56
C ASP A 450 0.11 -6.08 6.30
N ASN A 451 0.35 -7.37 6.03
CA ASN A 451 -0.27 -8.10 4.92
C ASN A 451 -1.06 -9.34 5.39
N ARG A 452 -1.42 -9.40 6.68
CA ARG A 452 -2.22 -10.51 7.24
C ARG A 452 -3.63 -10.56 6.64
N TYR A 453 -4.15 -9.40 6.24
CA TYR A 453 -5.49 -9.22 5.68
C TYR A 453 -5.42 -8.59 4.28
N SER A 454 -6.49 -8.76 3.50
CA SER A 454 -6.72 -7.93 2.32
C SER A 454 -7.36 -6.63 2.77
N PHE A 455 -6.65 -5.51 2.59
CA PHE A 455 -7.11 -4.20 3.05
C PHE A 455 -7.74 -3.37 1.93
N GLY A 456 -7.19 -3.48 0.72
CA GLY A 456 -7.56 -2.65 -0.41
C GLY A 456 -6.55 -2.76 -1.54
N TYR A 457 -6.54 -1.77 -2.43
CA TYR A 457 -5.68 -1.71 -3.59
C TYR A 457 -5.39 -0.26 -4.02
N LEU A 458 -4.53 -0.09 -5.02
CA LEU A 458 -4.17 1.19 -5.61
C LEU A 458 -4.78 1.33 -7.00
N VAL A 459 -5.45 2.47 -7.27
CA VAL A 459 -5.81 2.87 -8.64
C VAL A 459 -4.61 3.49 -9.35
N ASN A 460 -4.60 3.43 -10.67
CA ASN A 460 -3.61 4.06 -11.52
C ASN A 460 -4.07 5.47 -11.92
N ALA A 461 -3.43 6.50 -11.37
CA ALA A 461 -3.72 7.90 -11.68
C ALA A 461 -2.74 8.55 -12.68
N GLU A 462 -1.75 7.81 -13.20
CA GLU A 462 -0.63 8.37 -13.97
C GLU A 462 -1.06 9.10 -15.26
N THR A 463 -2.12 8.61 -15.90
CA THR A 463 -2.64 9.08 -17.19
C THR A 463 -4.04 9.69 -17.07
N TYR A 464 -4.52 9.92 -15.84
CA TYR A 464 -5.88 10.42 -15.62
C TYR A 464 -6.00 11.89 -16.07
N SER A 465 -7.03 12.15 -16.88
CA SER A 465 -7.36 13.46 -17.42
C SER A 465 -8.62 14.02 -16.75
N THR A 466 -8.74 15.34 -16.71
CA THR A 466 -9.95 16.05 -16.24
C THR A 466 -10.60 16.88 -17.34
N GLU A 467 -10.45 16.46 -18.60
CA GLU A 467 -10.95 17.15 -19.79
C GLU A 467 -12.43 16.86 -20.11
N HIS A 468 -13.01 15.83 -19.50
CA HIS A 468 -14.39 15.40 -19.68
C HIS A 468 -15.27 15.78 -18.48
N LEU A 469 -16.58 15.79 -18.67
CA LEU A 469 -17.55 16.01 -17.59
C LEU A 469 -17.53 14.83 -16.60
N HIS A 470 -17.39 13.61 -17.11
CA HIS A 470 -17.29 12.35 -16.36
C HIS A 470 -16.05 11.57 -16.79
N ASN A 471 -14.89 12.02 -16.31
CA ASN A 471 -13.58 11.48 -16.65
C ASN A 471 -13.42 9.97 -16.39
N ASP A 472 -14.10 9.43 -15.36
CA ASP A 472 -14.06 8.01 -15.04
C ASP A 472 -14.63 7.11 -16.17
N LEU A 473 -15.47 7.64 -17.08
CA LEU A 473 -15.93 6.89 -18.27
C LEU A 473 -14.77 6.49 -19.18
N TRP A 474 -13.66 7.23 -19.18
CA TRP A 474 -12.46 6.95 -19.98
C TRP A 474 -11.46 6.01 -19.29
N GLN A 475 -11.70 5.62 -18.03
CA GLN A 475 -10.77 4.81 -17.22
C GLN A 475 -10.79 3.30 -17.49
N LEU A 476 -11.53 2.87 -18.52
CA LEU A 476 -11.68 1.47 -18.93
C LEU A 476 -10.33 0.75 -19.14
N PHE A 477 -9.31 1.45 -19.61
CA PHE A 477 -8.01 0.84 -19.93
C PHE A 477 -7.03 0.89 -18.75
N ASP A 478 -6.97 2.01 -18.04
CA ASP A 478 -6.00 2.22 -16.96
C ASP A 478 -6.43 1.51 -15.66
N ASN A 479 -7.74 1.44 -15.42
CA ASN A 479 -8.35 0.89 -14.22
C ASN A 479 -9.56 -0.01 -14.58
N PRO A 480 -9.36 -1.09 -15.33
CA PRO A 480 -10.44 -1.88 -15.94
C PRO A 480 -11.38 -2.53 -14.92
N LEU A 481 -10.88 -2.95 -13.76
CA LEU A 481 -11.66 -3.63 -12.73
C LEU A 481 -12.52 -2.64 -11.93
N ASP A 482 -12.02 -1.44 -11.70
CA ASP A 482 -12.75 -0.35 -11.06
C ASP A 482 -13.83 0.19 -12.00
N TRP A 483 -13.48 0.37 -13.28
CA TRP A 483 -14.45 0.73 -14.31
C TRP A 483 -15.58 -0.31 -14.41
N GLU A 484 -15.23 -1.60 -14.38
CA GLU A 484 -16.20 -2.70 -14.40
C GLU A 484 -17.15 -2.65 -13.18
N GLU A 485 -16.61 -2.44 -11.97
CA GLU A 485 -17.39 -2.29 -10.74
C GLU A 485 -18.41 -1.13 -10.83
N GLN A 486 -18.02 -0.02 -11.48
CA GLN A 486 -18.85 1.18 -11.57
C GLN A 486 -19.85 1.17 -12.74
N TYR A 487 -19.50 0.54 -13.87
CA TYR A 487 -20.20 0.74 -15.13
C TYR A 487 -20.84 -0.51 -15.73
N ILE A 488 -20.46 -1.71 -15.28
CA ILE A 488 -21.11 -2.96 -15.68
C ILE A 488 -22.18 -3.36 -14.65
N HIS A 489 -23.36 -3.70 -15.13
CA HIS A 489 -24.47 -4.09 -14.29
C HIS A 489 -24.11 -5.34 -13.46
N LYS A 490 -24.30 -5.32 -12.14
CA LYS A 490 -23.95 -6.43 -11.24
C LYS A 490 -24.47 -7.82 -11.71
N ASP A 491 -25.69 -7.86 -12.23
CA ASP A 491 -26.32 -9.11 -12.70
C ASP A 491 -25.78 -9.61 -14.05
N TYR A 492 -25.00 -8.80 -14.79
CA TYR A 492 -24.42 -9.19 -16.09
C TYR A 492 -23.57 -10.45 -15.96
N PHE A 493 -22.74 -10.54 -14.91
CA PHE A 493 -21.85 -11.69 -14.70
C PHE A 493 -22.59 -12.99 -14.42
N SER A 494 -23.76 -12.91 -13.77
CA SER A 494 -24.63 -14.07 -13.58
C SER A 494 -25.28 -14.50 -14.90
N VAL A 495 -25.62 -13.55 -15.77
CA VAL A 495 -26.27 -13.83 -17.06
C VAL A 495 -25.29 -14.39 -18.10
N VAL A 496 -24.04 -13.95 -18.09
CA VAL A 496 -23.01 -14.41 -19.04
C VAL A 496 -22.37 -15.74 -18.65
N ALA A 497 -22.57 -16.17 -17.40
CA ALA A 497 -21.95 -17.37 -16.82
C ALA A 497 -22.06 -18.61 -17.74
N PRO A 498 -21.06 -19.50 -17.76
CA PRO A 498 -21.08 -20.69 -18.63
C PRO A 498 -22.28 -21.62 -18.41
N SER A 499 -22.85 -21.63 -17.20
CA SER A 499 -24.03 -22.43 -16.85
C SER A 499 -25.35 -21.90 -17.43
N VAL A 500 -25.40 -20.63 -17.83
CA VAL A 500 -26.58 -19.99 -18.41
C VAL A 500 -26.57 -20.21 -19.92
N THR A 501 -27.69 -20.66 -20.48
CA THR A 501 -27.86 -20.94 -21.90
C THR A 501 -28.72 -19.86 -22.57
N MET A 502 -28.82 -19.89 -23.90
CA MET A 502 -29.70 -19.00 -24.66
C MET A 502 -31.15 -19.01 -24.15
N ASN A 503 -31.65 -20.18 -23.73
CA ASN A 503 -33.04 -20.36 -23.30
C ASN A 503 -33.34 -19.70 -21.94
N ASP A 504 -32.30 -19.37 -21.18
CA ASP A 504 -32.42 -18.70 -19.89
C ASP A 504 -32.47 -17.17 -20.04
N ILE A 505 -32.15 -16.65 -21.23
CA ILE A 505 -32.17 -15.23 -21.54
C ILE A 505 -33.57 -14.79 -21.95
N GLN A 506 -34.03 -13.65 -21.43
CA GLN A 506 -35.36 -13.14 -21.75
C GLN A 506 -35.45 -12.85 -23.25
N GLN A 507 -36.52 -13.34 -23.87
CA GLN A 507 -36.77 -13.17 -25.30
C GLN A 507 -38.16 -12.54 -25.51
N PRO A 508 -38.32 -11.21 -25.29
CA PRO A 508 -39.63 -10.54 -25.34
C PRO A 508 -40.33 -10.62 -26.72
N CYS A 509 -39.57 -10.76 -27.79
CA CYS A 509 -40.06 -11.02 -29.15
C CYS A 509 -39.20 -12.13 -29.79
N PRO A 510 -39.71 -12.86 -30.80
CA PRO A 510 -38.92 -13.90 -31.47
C PRO A 510 -37.55 -13.38 -31.93
N ASP A 511 -36.47 -14.05 -31.51
CA ASP A 511 -35.06 -13.69 -31.79
C ASP A 511 -34.64 -12.27 -31.36
N VAL A 512 -35.36 -11.70 -30.38
CA VAL A 512 -34.99 -10.46 -29.69
C VAL A 512 -34.65 -10.80 -28.26
N PHE A 513 -33.36 -10.82 -27.92
CA PHE A 513 -32.88 -11.15 -26.58
C PHE A 513 -32.70 -9.88 -25.73
N TRP A 514 -32.94 -10.00 -24.43
CA TRP A 514 -32.96 -8.87 -23.51
C TRP A 514 -32.28 -9.19 -22.19
N PHE A 515 -31.22 -8.45 -21.83
CA PHE A 515 -30.40 -8.71 -20.64
C PHE A 515 -29.77 -7.44 -20.06
N PRO A 516 -29.45 -7.41 -18.75
CA PRO A 516 -28.72 -6.30 -18.11
C PRO A 516 -27.25 -6.26 -18.55
N MET A 517 -26.70 -5.08 -18.83
CA MET A 517 -25.28 -4.92 -19.15
C MET A 517 -24.63 -3.69 -18.53
N MET A 518 -25.25 -2.52 -18.60
CA MET A 518 -24.68 -1.27 -18.08
C MET A 518 -25.37 -0.85 -16.78
N THR A 519 -24.66 -0.14 -15.90
CA THR A 519 -25.26 0.44 -14.68
C THR A 519 -26.07 1.70 -15.01
N GLU A 520 -26.97 2.09 -14.09
CA GLU A 520 -27.65 3.39 -14.19
C GLU A 520 -26.65 4.56 -14.13
N LYS A 521 -25.53 4.41 -13.39
CA LYS A 521 -24.43 5.40 -13.35
C LYS A 521 -23.83 5.60 -14.73
N PHE A 522 -23.52 4.53 -15.45
CA PHE A 522 -23.05 4.60 -16.84
C PHE A 522 -24.05 5.36 -17.72
N CYS A 523 -25.31 4.92 -17.70
CA CYS A 523 -26.33 5.48 -18.58
C CYS A 523 -26.55 6.98 -18.34
N ARG A 524 -26.62 7.38 -17.08
CA ARG A 524 -26.76 8.80 -16.68
C ARG A 524 -25.56 9.63 -17.13
N GLN A 525 -24.33 9.19 -16.82
CA GLN A 525 -23.12 9.92 -17.20
C GLN A 525 -22.92 9.99 -18.71
N LEU A 526 -23.28 8.94 -19.46
CA LEU A 526 -23.23 8.98 -20.91
C LEU A 526 -24.21 10.02 -21.48
N ILE A 527 -25.44 10.09 -20.96
CA ILE A 527 -26.42 11.12 -21.36
C ILE A 527 -25.85 12.52 -21.07
N GLU A 528 -25.32 12.73 -19.87
CA GLU A 528 -24.74 14.01 -19.45
C GLU A 528 -23.57 14.43 -20.35
N GLU A 529 -22.68 13.51 -20.76
CA GLU A 529 -21.63 13.77 -21.75
C GLU A 529 -22.17 14.13 -23.14
N MET A 530 -23.18 13.41 -23.63
CA MET A 530 -23.77 13.70 -24.94
C MET A 530 -24.43 15.08 -24.96
N GLU A 531 -25.16 15.44 -23.89
CA GLU A 531 -25.77 16.76 -23.77
C GLU A 531 -24.73 17.87 -23.54
N HIS A 532 -23.64 17.58 -22.84
CA HIS A 532 -22.51 18.51 -22.69
C HIS A 532 -21.83 18.80 -24.03
N TYR A 533 -21.61 17.76 -24.86
CA TYR A 533 -21.12 17.93 -26.23
C TYR A 533 -22.09 18.75 -27.08
N GLY A 534 -23.40 18.48 -26.97
CA GLY A 534 -24.49 19.33 -27.47
C GLY A 534 -24.67 19.41 -28.98
N ILE A 535 -23.71 18.92 -29.79
CA ILE A 535 -23.78 18.96 -31.26
C ILE A 535 -24.54 17.71 -31.76
N TRP A 536 -25.85 17.68 -31.53
CA TRP A 536 -26.77 16.65 -32.03
C TRP A 536 -27.02 16.79 -33.54
N SER A 537 -27.27 15.67 -34.23
CA SER A 537 -27.69 15.71 -35.64
C SER A 537 -29.02 16.48 -35.80
N ASP A 538 -29.28 16.94 -37.02
CA ASP A 538 -30.55 17.58 -37.37
C ASP A 538 -31.64 16.58 -37.83
N GLY A 539 -31.35 15.27 -37.79
CA GLY A 539 -32.27 14.20 -38.16
C GLY A 539 -32.55 14.12 -39.67
N LYS A 540 -31.68 14.68 -40.52
CA LYS A 540 -31.81 14.61 -41.98
C LYS A 540 -30.82 13.62 -42.59
N ASN A 541 -31.15 13.17 -43.80
CA ASN A 541 -30.33 12.20 -44.53
C ASN A 541 -28.92 12.67 -44.86
N ASN A 542 -28.66 13.97 -44.89
CA ASN A 542 -27.31 14.49 -45.16
C ASN A 542 -26.68 14.90 -43.84
N ASP A 543 -25.65 14.17 -43.41
CA ASP A 543 -24.92 14.48 -42.20
C ASP A 543 -23.41 14.57 -42.50
N PRO A 544 -22.84 15.79 -42.60
CA PRO A 544 -21.43 15.98 -42.92
C PRO A 544 -20.48 15.51 -41.83
N ARG A 545 -21.00 15.15 -40.64
CA ARG A 545 -20.23 14.61 -39.51
C ARG A 545 -19.92 13.12 -39.71
N LEU A 546 -20.66 12.45 -40.60
CA LEU A 546 -20.49 11.04 -40.94
C LEU A 546 -19.51 10.83 -42.10
N GLU A 547 -18.79 9.71 -42.06
CA GLU A 547 -17.93 9.27 -43.15
C GLU A 547 -18.80 8.89 -44.37
N GLY A 548 -18.78 9.73 -45.41
CA GLY A 548 -19.63 9.59 -46.60
C GLY A 548 -20.83 10.54 -46.66
N GLY A 549 -21.13 11.27 -45.58
CA GLY A 549 -22.06 12.41 -45.61
C GLY A 549 -23.56 12.08 -45.71
N TYR A 550 -23.95 10.80 -45.74
CA TYR A 550 -25.33 10.38 -45.99
C TYR A 550 -25.79 9.24 -45.07
N GLU A 551 -26.96 9.40 -44.47
CA GLU A 551 -27.64 8.43 -43.63
C GLU A 551 -28.97 8.00 -44.25
N ASN A 552 -29.16 6.69 -44.43
CA ASN A 552 -30.35 6.15 -45.08
C ASN A 552 -31.63 6.33 -44.25
N VAL A 553 -31.49 6.30 -42.92
CA VAL A 553 -32.58 6.39 -41.96
C VAL A 553 -32.13 7.31 -40.82
N PRO A 554 -32.27 8.63 -41.00
CA PRO A 554 -31.60 9.56 -40.12
C PRO A 554 -32.21 9.61 -38.72
N THR A 555 -31.36 9.71 -37.72
CA THR A 555 -31.73 9.92 -36.31
C THR A 555 -31.09 11.17 -35.74
N ARG A 556 -31.69 11.80 -34.74
CA ARG A 556 -31.04 12.84 -33.92
C ARG A 556 -30.07 12.19 -32.96
N ASP A 557 -28.78 12.23 -33.32
CA ASP A 557 -27.76 11.44 -32.63
C ASP A 557 -26.38 12.12 -32.52
N ILE A 558 -25.55 11.48 -31.70
CA ILE A 558 -24.13 11.73 -31.52
C ILE A 558 -23.40 10.38 -31.57
N HIS A 559 -22.42 10.26 -32.46
CA HIS A 559 -21.56 9.09 -32.58
C HIS A 559 -20.43 9.13 -31.55
N MET A 560 -20.05 7.95 -31.03
CA MET A 560 -18.96 7.82 -30.04
C MET A 560 -17.62 8.36 -30.56
N ARG A 561 -17.39 8.33 -31.88
CA ARG A 561 -16.19 8.93 -32.49
C ARG A 561 -16.14 10.45 -32.31
N GLN A 562 -17.28 11.13 -32.31
CA GLN A 562 -17.37 12.59 -32.19
C GLN A 562 -16.97 13.08 -30.80
N VAL A 563 -17.14 12.23 -29.78
CA VAL A 563 -16.76 12.49 -28.39
C VAL A 563 -15.47 11.76 -28.00
N GLY A 564 -14.76 11.13 -28.94
CA GLY A 564 -13.51 10.44 -28.67
C GLY A 564 -13.64 9.18 -27.78
N TRP A 565 -14.77 8.47 -27.86
CA TRP A 565 -15.07 7.28 -27.03
C TRP A 565 -15.31 5.99 -27.84
N GLU A 566 -15.02 6.00 -29.16
CA GLU A 566 -15.21 4.85 -30.04
C GLU A 566 -14.36 3.64 -29.63
N GLU A 567 -13.06 3.83 -29.37
CA GLU A 567 -12.17 2.74 -28.99
C GLU A 567 -12.55 2.10 -27.63
N HIS A 568 -12.99 2.92 -26.67
CA HIS A 568 -13.53 2.45 -25.40
C HIS A 568 -14.75 1.55 -25.62
N TRP A 569 -15.69 2.00 -26.43
CA TRP A 569 -16.87 1.20 -26.75
C TRP A 569 -16.52 -0.09 -27.50
N LEU A 570 -15.60 -0.05 -28.46
CA LEU A 570 -15.12 -1.25 -29.16
C LEU A 570 -14.46 -2.26 -28.20
N HIS A 571 -13.76 -1.79 -27.15
CA HIS A 571 -13.29 -2.66 -26.09
C HIS A 571 -14.45 -3.28 -25.30
N VAL A 572 -15.48 -2.50 -24.95
CA VAL A 572 -16.69 -3.01 -24.28
C VAL A 572 -17.37 -4.09 -25.13
N LEU A 573 -17.48 -3.89 -26.45
CA LEU A 573 -18.03 -4.91 -27.36
C LEU A 573 -17.23 -6.22 -27.27
N ARG A 574 -15.91 -6.15 -27.37
CA ARG A 574 -15.05 -7.34 -27.33
C ARG A 574 -15.06 -8.05 -25.97
N LYS A 575 -15.12 -7.30 -24.87
CA LYS A 575 -15.04 -7.86 -23.52
C LYS A 575 -16.39 -8.36 -23.00
N TYR A 576 -17.47 -7.61 -23.22
CA TYR A 576 -18.77 -7.88 -22.60
C TYR A 576 -19.87 -8.30 -23.60
N VAL A 577 -19.81 -7.85 -24.86
CA VAL A 577 -20.81 -8.29 -25.85
C VAL A 577 -20.43 -9.63 -26.47
N HIS A 578 -19.14 -9.86 -26.76
CA HIS A 578 -18.68 -11.09 -27.41
C HIS A 578 -19.09 -12.37 -26.66
N PRO A 579 -18.96 -12.50 -25.33
CA PRO A 579 -19.39 -13.71 -24.63
C PRO A 579 -20.92 -13.92 -24.71
N MET A 580 -21.71 -12.84 -24.70
CA MET A 580 -23.15 -12.92 -24.91
C MET A 580 -23.50 -13.29 -26.35
N GLN A 581 -22.80 -12.74 -27.34
CA GLN A 581 -22.95 -13.10 -28.75
C GLN A 581 -22.79 -14.60 -28.97
N MET A 582 -21.70 -15.19 -28.46
CA MET A 582 -21.42 -16.63 -28.56
C MET A 582 -22.53 -17.49 -27.94
N LYS A 583 -23.16 -16.98 -26.87
CA LYS A 583 -24.26 -17.67 -26.17
C LYS A 583 -25.57 -17.60 -26.95
N LEU A 584 -25.87 -16.43 -27.54
CA LEU A 584 -27.14 -16.14 -28.20
C LEU A 584 -27.20 -16.59 -29.66
N PHE A 585 -26.07 -16.51 -30.37
CA PHE A 585 -25.95 -16.81 -31.79
C PHE A 585 -24.94 -17.95 -31.97
N GLN A 586 -25.36 -19.17 -31.65
CA GLN A 586 -24.47 -20.34 -31.72
C GLN A 586 -23.89 -20.52 -33.12
N GLY A 587 -22.56 -20.64 -33.21
CA GLY A 587 -21.81 -20.74 -34.46
C GLY A 587 -21.42 -19.38 -35.07
N TYR A 588 -21.73 -18.26 -34.40
CA TYR A 588 -21.31 -16.92 -34.81
C TYR A 588 -20.13 -16.44 -33.96
N ASP A 589 -18.92 -16.82 -34.39
CA ASP A 589 -17.68 -16.73 -33.60
C ASP A 589 -16.85 -15.46 -33.89
N ASP A 590 -17.29 -14.62 -34.82
CA ASP A 590 -16.57 -13.41 -35.19
C ASP A 590 -16.53 -12.41 -34.04
N LYS A 591 -15.34 -11.89 -33.71
CA LYS A 591 -15.21 -10.85 -32.68
C LYS A 591 -16.05 -9.63 -33.07
N PRO A 592 -16.91 -9.12 -32.18
CA PRO A 592 -17.77 -7.99 -32.50
C PRO A 592 -16.93 -6.73 -32.74
N TRP A 593 -17.29 -6.02 -33.80
CA TRP A 593 -16.79 -4.69 -34.12
C TRP A 593 -17.94 -3.87 -34.71
N ALA A 594 -17.84 -2.54 -34.67
CA ALA A 594 -18.89 -1.67 -35.18
C ALA A 594 -18.34 -0.30 -35.61
N ARG A 595 -18.86 0.25 -36.70
CA ARG A 595 -18.60 1.65 -37.11
C ARG A 595 -19.69 2.61 -36.63
N MET A 596 -20.93 2.13 -36.54
CA MET A 596 -22.06 2.93 -36.11
C MET A 596 -22.34 2.64 -34.64
N ASN A 597 -21.80 3.50 -33.78
CA ASN A 597 -21.97 3.50 -32.33
C ASN A 597 -22.47 4.89 -31.95
N PHE A 598 -23.74 5.04 -31.60
CA PHE A 598 -24.32 6.37 -31.45
C PHE A 598 -25.48 6.39 -30.45
N VAL A 599 -25.56 7.48 -29.71
CA VAL A 599 -26.67 7.76 -28.80
C VAL A 599 -27.73 8.53 -29.58
N VAL A 600 -28.96 8.03 -29.55
CA VAL A 600 -30.13 8.66 -30.18
C VAL A 600 -30.97 9.35 -29.12
N ARG A 601 -31.49 10.53 -29.45
CA ARG A 601 -32.44 11.28 -28.62
C ARG A 601 -33.78 11.43 -29.33
N TYR A 602 -34.85 10.92 -28.73
CA TYR A 602 -36.21 11.13 -29.19
C TYR A 602 -36.95 12.15 -28.32
N ARG A 603 -37.60 13.12 -28.97
CA ARG A 603 -38.40 14.17 -28.34
C ARG A 603 -39.66 14.49 -29.15
N PRO A 604 -40.80 14.82 -28.50
CA PRO A 604 -42.03 15.22 -29.19
C PRO A 604 -41.87 16.40 -30.16
N ASP A 605 -41.02 17.35 -29.79
CA ASP A 605 -40.80 18.60 -30.52
C ASP A 605 -39.62 18.55 -31.50
N GLU A 606 -38.96 17.40 -31.62
CA GLU A 606 -37.85 17.17 -32.55
C GLU A 606 -38.16 15.96 -33.46
N GLN A 607 -37.51 14.83 -33.20
CA GLN A 607 -37.79 13.57 -33.85
C GLN A 607 -38.37 12.61 -32.79
N PRO A 608 -39.69 12.36 -32.78
CA PRO A 608 -40.32 11.55 -31.73
C PRO A 608 -40.33 10.05 -32.02
N SER A 609 -40.15 9.65 -33.28
CA SER A 609 -40.27 8.28 -33.76
C SER A 609 -39.26 7.97 -34.86
N LEU A 610 -39.10 6.69 -35.19
CA LEU A 610 -38.28 6.25 -36.32
C LEU A 610 -39.09 5.30 -37.20
N ARG A 611 -39.17 5.60 -38.50
CA ARG A 611 -39.92 4.81 -39.49
C ARG A 611 -39.43 3.35 -39.57
N PRO A 612 -40.25 2.40 -40.06
CA PRO A 612 -39.80 1.04 -40.31
C PRO A 612 -38.53 0.95 -41.16
N HIS A 613 -37.52 0.21 -40.71
CA HIS A 613 -36.25 0.02 -41.41
C HIS A 613 -35.53 -1.28 -41.00
N HIS A 614 -34.45 -1.57 -41.72
CA HIS A 614 -33.44 -2.56 -41.36
C HIS A 614 -32.14 -1.85 -41.02
N ASP A 615 -31.38 -2.45 -40.12
CA ASP A 615 -30.05 -1.95 -39.77
C ASP A 615 -29.01 -2.52 -40.71
N ALA A 616 -27.98 -1.72 -40.97
CA ALA A 616 -26.81 -2.16 -41.70
C ALA A 616 -25.87 -2.94 -40.76
N SER A 617 -26.36 -4.03 -40.16
CA SER A 617 -25.64 -4.86 -39.18
C SER A 617 -25.96 -6.34 -39.38
N SER A 618 -25.08 -7.22 -38.88
CA SER A 618 -25.44 -8.62 -38.66
C SER A 618 -26.47 -8.72 -37.55
N TYR A 619 -26.19 -8.06 -36.42
CA TYR A 619 -27.12 -7.84 -35.31
C TYR A 619 -26.91 -6.46 -34.69
N THR A 620 -27.95 -5.96 -34.03
CA THR A 620 -27.98 -4.63 -33.42
C THR A 620 -28.04 -4.76 -31.91
N LEU A 621 -27.31 -3.90 -31.20
CA LEU A 621 -27.52 -3.65 -29.78
C LEU A 621 -28.31 -2.36 -29.61
N ASN A 622 -29.34 -2.39 -28.77
CA ASN A 622 -30.14 -1.22 -28.41
C ASN A 622 -30.27 -1.16 -26.89
N ILE A 623 -29.56 -0.21 -26.28
CA ILE A 623 -29.47 -0.06 -24.82
C ILE A 623 -30.36 1.10 -24.40
N ALA A 624 -31.28 0.87 -23.47
CA ALA A 624 -32.07 1.94 -22.89
C ALA A 624 -31.24 2.73 -21.87
N LEU A 625 -31.17 4.05 -22.03
CA LEU A 625 -30.34 4.91 -21.16
C LEU A 625 -31.13 5.63 -20.07
N ASN A 626 -32.46 5.75 -20.19
CA ASN A 626 -33.29 6.40 -19.18
C ASN A 626 -34.69 5.75 -19.01
N ARG A 627 -35.45 6.20 -18.01
CA ARG A 627 -36.58 5.46 -17.44
C ARG A 627 -37.91 5.81 -18.14
N PRO A 628 -38.62 4.82 -18.69
CA PRO A 628 -39.99 5.03 -19.18
C PRO A 628 -40.94 5.36 -18.02
N GLY A 629 -41.92 6.23 -18.27
CA GLY A 629 -42.89 6.70 -17.28
C GLY A 629 -42.38 7.79 -16.34
N ILE A 630 -41.06 7.96 -16.21
CA ILE A 630 -40.43 8.99 -15.38
C ILE A 630 -39.79 10.06 -16.29
N ASP A 631 -38.84 9.66 -17.13
CA ASP A 631 -38.06 10.57 -17.96
C ASP A 631 -38.74 10.81 -19.34
N TYR A 632 -39.55 9.85 -19.81
CA TYR A 632 -40.36 9.97 -21.03
C TYR A 632 -41.65 9.13 -21.00
N GLN A 633 -42.62 9.44 -21.87
CA GLN A 633 -43.83 8.66 -22.13
C GLN A 633 -43.89 8.19 -23.60
N GLY A 634 -44.57 7.08 -23.85
CA GLY A 634 -44.55 6.41 -25.16
C GLY A 634 -43.23 5.68 -25.40
N GLY A 635 -42.80 5.61 -26.67
CA GLY A 635 -41.55 5.00 -27.06
C GLY A 635 -41.55 3.47 -27.04
N GLY A 636 -40.37 2.90 -27.28
CA GLY A 636 -40.16 1.48 -27.48
C GLY A 636 -39.73 1.14 -28.91
N THR A 637 -39.65 -0.15 -29.19
CA THR A 637 -39.28 -0.69 -30.51
C THR A 637 -40.31 -1.73 -30.92
N ARG A 638 -40.88 -1.59 -32.12
CA ARG A 638 -41.84 -2.54 -32.67
C ARG A 638 -41.23 -3.31 -33.83
N PHE A 639 -41.24 -4.63 -33.73
CA PHE A 639 -40.79 -5.55 -34.77
C PHE A 639 -41.98 -5.94 -35.65
N VAL A 640 -42.04 -5.33 -36.83
CA VAL A 640 -43.22 -5.30 -37.70
C VAL A 640 -43.66 -6.71 -38.12
N ARG A 641 -42.70 -7.55 -38.54
CA ARG A 641 -42.98 -8.91 -38.99
C ARG A 641 -43.63 -9.79 -37.92
N TYR A 642 -43.33 -9.55 -36.64
CA TYR A 642 -43.83 -10.36 -35.54
C TYR A 642 -45.02 -9.71 -34.81
N ASN A 643 -45.41 -8.50 -35.23
CA ASN A 643 -46.37 -7.65 -34.49
C ASN A 643 -46.09 -7.62 -32.98
N CYS A 644 -44.81 -7.55 -32.63
CA CYS A 644 -44.33 -7.59 -31.25
C CYS A 644 -43.62 -6.29 -30.92
N SER A 645 -43.77 -5.81 -29.69
CA SER A 645 -43.18 -4.54 -29.26
C SER A 645 -42.46 -4.71 -27.93
N LEU A 646 -41.22 -4.24 -27.88
CA LEU A 646 -40.50 -4.04 -26.64
C LEU A 646 -40.75 -2.61 -26.15
N VAL A 647 -41.64 -2.49 -25.18
CA VAL A 647 -41.98 -1.25 -24.47
C VAL A 647 -41.56 -1.37 -23.01
N GLN A 648 -41.56 -0.26 -22.27
CA GLN A 648 -41.18 -0.24 -20.84
C GLN A 648 -39.78 -0.83 -20.60
N THR A 649 -38.81 -0.37 -21.41
CA THR A 649 -37.41 -0.82 -21.32
C THR A 649 -36.78 -0.44 -19.98
N LYS A 650 -35.85 -1.26 -19.49
CA LYS A 650 -35.12 -1.08 -18.24
C LYS A 650 -33.79 -0.38 -18.53
N VAL A 651 -33.41 0.58 -17.70
CA VAL A 651 -32.15 1.33 -17.86
C VAL A 651 -30.97 0.36 -17.80
N GLY A 652 -30.02 0.54 -18.72
CA GLY A 652 -28.80 -0.29 -18.80
C GLY A 652 -29.01 -1.69 -19.36
N TRP A 653 -30.25 -2.08 -19.70
CA TRP A 653 -30.54 -3.34 -20.39
C TRP A 653 -30.39 -3.19 -21.90
N VAL A 654 -29.88 -4.25 -22.51
CA VAL A 654 -29.59 -4.36 -23.94
C VAL A 654 -30.65 -5.23 -24.59
N ALA A 655 -31.35 -4.70 -25.58
CA ALA A 655 -32.10 -5.49 -26.55
C ALA A 655 -31.18 -5.80 -27.73
N THR A 656 -31.01 -7.08 -28.07
CA THR A 656 -30.20 -7.53 -29.20
C THR A 656 -31.02 -8.38 -30.17
N PHE A 657 -30.89 -8.10 -31.47
CA PHE A 657 -31.67 -8.74 -32.53
C PHE A 657 -30.95 -8.65 -33.90
N PRO A 658 -31.21 -9.57 -34.84
CA PRO A 658 -30.65 -9.51 -36.20
C PRO A 658 -30.98 -8.20 -36.93
N GLY A 659 -30.01 -7.55 -37.58
CA GLY A 659 -30.21 -6.24 -38.22
C GLY A 659 -30.87 -6.31 -39.59
N ARG A 660 -30.54 -7.35 -40.37
CA ARG A 660 -30.99 -7.53 -41.76
C ARG A 660 -32.06 -8.62 -41.90
N VAL A 661 -32.80 -8.53 -43.01
CA VAL A 661 -33.78 -9.52 -43.51
C VAL A 661 -35.02 -9.73 -42.64
N THR A 662 -34.85 -10.09 -41.37
CA THR A 662 -35.90 -10.71 -40.57
C THR A 662 -36.59 -9.77 -39.58
N HIS A 663 -35.90 -8.73 -39.10
CA HIS A 663 -36.37 -7.84 -38.04
C HIS A 663 -36.56 -6.41 -38.57
N LEU A 664 -37.45 -6.25 -39.57
CA LEU A 664 -37.93 -4.93 -39.95
C LEU A 664 -38.60 -4.30 -38.72
N HIS A 665 -38.07 -3.18 -38.23
CA HIS A 665 -38.50 -2.61 -36.97
C HIS A 665 -38.66 -1.09 -37.06
N GLU A 666 -39.48 -0.54 -36.17
CA GLU A 666 -39.77 0.89 -36.05
C GLU A 666 -39.58 1.38 -34.61
N GLY A 667 -39.14 2.63 -34.45
CA GLY A 667 -39.08 3.32 -33.17
C GLY A 667 -40.44 3.95 -32.87
N LEU A 668 -41.13 3.46 -31.84
CA LEU A 668 -42.44 3.97 -31.44
C LEU A 668 -42.34 5.43 -30.96
N GLU A 669 -43.43 6.17 -31.13
CA GLU A 669 -43.49 7.60 -30.84
C GLU A 669 -43.29 7.90 -29.35
N THR A 670 -42.35 8.78 -29.05
CA THR A 670 -42.14 9.39 -27.73
C THR A 670 -43.06 10.60 -27.60
N THR A 671 -44.07 10.51 -26.74
CA THR A 671 -45.16 11.49 -26.65
C THR A 671 -44.94 12.58 -25.61
N LYS A 672 -44.04 12.35 -24.64
CA LYS A 672 -43.64 13.33 -23.63
C LYS A 672 -42.22 13.06 -23.14
N GLY A 673 -41.52 14.11 -22.70
CA GLY A 673 -40.16 13.99 -22.15
C GLY A 673 -39.12 13.71 -23.21
N ILE A 674 -38.01 13.08 -22.80
CA ILE A 674 -36.88 12.80 -23.69
C ILE A 674 -36.47 11.34 -23.51
N ARG A 675 -36.44 10.56 -24.59
CA ARG A 675 -35.97 9.16 -24.58
C ARG A 675 -34.57 9.08 -25.16
N TYR A 676 -33.63 8.49 -24.42
CA TYR A 676 -32.28 8.20 -24.90
C TYR A 676 -32.05 6.70 -25.04
N ILE A 677 -31.44 6.31 -26.16
CA ILE A 677 -30.97 4.94 -26.40
C ILE A 677 -29.55 4.97 -26.96
N PHE A 678 -28.73 3.97 -26.62
CA PHE A 678 -27.43 3.76 -27.24
C PHE A 678 -27.53 2.59 -28.21
N VAL A 679 -27.31 2.87 -29.50
CA VAL A 679 -27.43 1.92 -30.58
C VAL A 679 -26.06 1.56 -31.13
N THR A 680 -25.87 0.28 -31.42
CA THR A 680 -24.66 -0.23 -32.08
C THR A 680 -25.02 -1.20 -33.19
N PHE A 681 -24.52 -0.94 -34.39
CA PHE A 681 -24.63 -1.85 -35.53
C PHE A 681 -23.40 -2.75 -35.59
N VAL A 682 -23.54 -3.97 -35.06
CA VAL A 682 -22.43 -4.91 -34.92
C VAL A 682 -22.23 -5.72 -36.19
N ASN A 683 -20.97 -5.84 -36.61
CA ASN A 683 -20.51 -6.58 -37.78
C ASN A 683 -21.32 -6.23 -39.05
N PRO A 684 -21.22 -4.96 -39.52
CA PRO A 684 -21.97 -4.43 -40.67
C PRO A 684 -21.66 -5.09 -42.03
#